data_AF-A0A4Q8ULL2-F1
#
_entry.id   AF-A0A4Q8ULL2-F1
#
_cell.length_a   1.000
_cell.length_b   1.000
_cell.length_c   1.000
_cell.angle_alpha   90.00
_cell.angle_beta   90.00
_cell.angle_gamma   90.00
#
_symmetry.space_group_name_H-M   'P 1'
#
loop_
_entity.id
_entity.type
_entity.pdbx_description
1 polymer ?
#
loop_
_entity_poly.entity_id
_entity_poly.type
_entity_poly.pdbx_seq_one_letter_code
_entity_poly.pdbx_strand_id
1 'polypeptide(L)'
;MPTEAINLIDWEFANTSAGSWTSVRLPHDAMIHETRTPDAPGGADVAYFPGGFYTYRTTWSAPKDPAACAALRFEGVQGDATVTVNGKAVGSIRGGYTEFEFAVQDQVLWGAANEIVVTVDNSLQPGSRWYPGSGLYRGVSVILRPALHFANDGLRVRTLALTAKAATLEVQYDLNTPHDAAGIYVELFDGGTLVAAAKANGAAGTLDLHVPNPKPWSAETPHRYELVAKVYAAEGLIDERREKVGLRTITVDAQRGLRISGVSTLLRGACIHHDNGILGAATHRAAEYRRIRLLKQAGFNAIRSAHNPMSRHLLDACDELGMYVLDELADYWFASKTRYDSASRFRDTWSEDADRMVEKDRNRPSVIMYAAGNEIPETATPEGVTVAREITEYLHRLDPDRPVTLATNLFLNAMVVFNQSPYKEAPEAEGETSLAGSTEANVWINQIGRMMDLVSRLPQADKASRDGFAAVDVAGYNYGLARYKRDLRVYPQRVILGSETLPADVARSWHLVEENTAVIGDFVWAGWEYLGEAGVAVWVPGKRAGFSKPYPHILAGPGMFDLIGQPDITLRLAQAAWGVLDAPAIGVRPLDRSGVPMVRSAWRVTDAVESWSWRGCEGRKAEIEVYSADDHIELFLNGRRIGRRRAGRSRGYVAKFTVPYEPGSLTAVSYRGGNEVSRTTLQSANGQVGLRLTTDNTSIAADEAELVFAELALVGANGQVEMLGDEKVQLTVTGPGELIGFGTAAPAPTEAFTGTLTTTYRGRALAIVRPTGAAGAITITAHAQNAGSAELVVQAAATTPEPVVLEPASVR
;
A
#
# COMPACT_ATOMS: atom_id res chain seq x y z
N MET A 1 -6.92 -19.62 30.62
CA MET A 1 -5.85 -19.58 29.60
C MET A 1 -5.59 -18.12 29.28
N PRO A 2 -4.34 -17.70 28.99
CA PRO A 2 -4.07 -16.34 28.49
C PRO A 2 -4.78 -16.12 27.14
N THR A 3 -4.96 -14.85 26.74
CA THR A 3 -5.52 -14.53 25.43
C THR A 3 -4.74 -15.20 24.29
N GLU A 4 -5.44 -15.92 23.43
CA GLU A 4 -4.88 -16.67 22.30
C GLU A 4 -5.66 -16.33 21.02
N ALA A 5 -4.92 -16.10 19.92
CA ALA A 5 -5.49 -15.91 18.60
C ALA A 5 -5.17 -17.12 17.72
N ILE A 6 -6.21 -17.81 17.25
CA ILE A 6 -6.11 -18.98 16.39
C ILE A 6 -6.54 -18.57 14.98
N ASN A 7 -5.57 -18.45 14.08
CA ASN A 7 -5.84 -18.15 12.67
C ASN A 7 -6.61 -19.31 12.02
N LEU A 8 -7.72 -18.98 11.36
CA LEU A 8 -8.51 -19.92 10.55
C LEU A 8 -8.01 -19.87 9.11
N ILE A 9 -7.11 -20.76 8.75
CA ILE A 9 -6.42 -20.72 7.45
C ILE A 9 -7.15 -21.54 6.40
N ASP A 10 -7.56 -22.76 6.73
CA ASP A 10 -8.19 -23.69 5.77
C ASP A 10 -9.70 -23.48 5.71
N TRP A 11 -10.22 -23.25 4.50
CA TRP A 11 -11.64 -23.02 4.25
C TRP A 11 -12.11 -23.81 3.03
N GLU A 12 -13.41 -24.02 2.95
CA GLU A 12 -14.09 -24.36 1.71
C GLU A 12 -14.83 -23.11 1.20
N PHE A 13 -14.84 -22.94 -0.11
CA PHE A 13 -15.39 -21.79 -0.82
C PHE A 13 -16.25 -22.23 -1.99
N ALA A 14 -17.37 -21.55 -2.21
CA ALA A 14 -18.22 -21.71 -3.38
C ALA A 14 -18.70 -20.34 -3.88
N ASN A 15 -18.72 -20.16 -5.21
CA ASN A 15 -19.58 -19.16 -5.83
C ASN A 15 -21.02 -19.64 -5.66
N THR A 16 -21.83 -18.87 -4.95
CA THR A 16 -23.18 -19.29 -4.51
C THR A 16 -24.09 -19.61 -5.70
N SER A 17 -23.81 -19.04 -6.88
CA SER A 17 -24.54 -19.34 -8.12
C SER A 17 -24.11 -20.66 -8.78
N ALA A 18 -22.87 -21.11 -8.56
CA ALA A 18 -22.30 -22.32 -9.17
C ALA A 18 -22.41 -23.57 -8.29
N GLY A 19 -22.47 -23.40 -6.96
CA GLY A 19 -22.76 -24.46 -5.99
C GLY A 19 -21.66 -25.51 -5.75
N SER A 20 -20.55 -25.49 -6.48
CA SER A 20 -19.40 -26.38 -6.25
C SER A 20 -18.46 -25.81 -5.19
N TRP A 21 -18.22 -26.59 -4.13
CA TRP A 21 -17.24 -26.25 -3.08
C TRP A 21 -15.82 -26.61 -3.52
N THR A 22 -14.87 -25.74 -3.16
CA THR A 22 -13.44 -25.91 -3.40
C THR A 22 -12.66 -25.53 -2.15
N SER A 23 -11.55 -26.21 -1.87
CA SER A 23 -10.69 -25.84 -0.75
C SER A 23 -9.85 -24.62 -1.11
N VAL A 24 -9.80 -23.66 -0.19
CA VAL A 24 -9.00 -22.43 -0.30
C VAL A 24 -8.32 -22.18 1.03
N ARG A 25 -7.23 -21.40 0.99
CA ARG A 25 -6.48 -21.03 2.19
C ARG A 25 -6.38 -19.52 2.30
N LEU A 26 -6.75 -18.97 3.44
CA LEU A 26 -6.74 -17.53 3.67
C LEU A 26 -5.31 -16.97 3.75
N PRO A 27 -5.13 -15.67 3.43
CA PRO A 27 -6.11 -14.77 2.82
C PRO A 27 -6.52 -15.21 1.41
N HIS A 28 -7.78 -14.98 1.03
CA HIS A 28 -8.33 -15.37 -0.27
C HIS A 28 -9.17 -14.25 -0.88
N ASP A 29 -8.77 -13.82 -2.07
CA ASP A 29 -9.52 -12.89 -2.90
C ASP A 29 -10.24 -13.66 -4.01
N ALA A 30 -11.56 -13.88 -3.85
CA ALA A 30 -12.33 -14.61 -4.86
C ALA A 30 -12.38 -13.90 -6.22
N MET A 31 -12.31 -12.56 -6.22
CA MET A 31 -12.44 -11.76 -7.43
C MET A 31 -11.29 -12.02 -8.41
N ILE A 32 -10.07 -12.28 -7.92
CA ILE A 32 -8.89 -12.52 -8.78
C ILE A 32 -8.98 -13.86 -9.55
N HIS A 33 -9.82 -14.79 -9.08
CA HIS A 33 -10.09 -16.08 -9.72
C HIS A 33 -11.21 -16.00 -10.78
N GLU A 34 -11.97 -14.91 -10.81
CA GLU A 34 -13.06 -14.74 -11.77
C GLU A 34 -12.54 -14.47 -13.19
N THR A 35 -13.34 -14.86 -14.18
CA THR A 35 -13.03 -14.56 -15.58
C THR A 35 -13.37 -13.11 -15.88
N ARG A 36 -12.35 -12.33 -16.27
CA ARG A 36 -12.53 -10.96 -16.76
C ARG A 36 -13.22 -10.94 -18.11
N THR A 37 -14.15 -10.00 -18.30
CA THR A 37 -14.86 -9.82 -19.57
C THR A 37 -15.01 -8.33 -19.92
N PRO A 38 -15.12 -7.97 -21.22
CA PRO A 38 -15.36 -6.58 -21.62
C PRO A 38 -16.63 -5.95 -21.05
N ASP A 39 -17.63 -6.78 -20.72
CA ASP A 39 -18.95 -6.43 -20.20
C ASP A 39 -19.07 -6.58 -18.67
N ALA A 40 -17.97 -6.89 -17.98
CA ALA A 40 -17.96 -6.94 -16.52
C ALA A 40 -18.51 -5.63 -15.92
N PRO A 41 -19.50 -5.67 -15.01
CA PRO A 41 -20.25 -4.47 -14.62
C PRO A 41 -19.40 -3.37 -13.98
N GLY A 42 -18.30 -3.74 -13.33
CA GLY A 42 -17.37 -2.76 -12.74
C GLY A 42 -16.39 -2.13 -13.74
N GLY A 43 -16.34 -2.61 -14.99
CA GLY A 43 -15.59 -2.01 -16.09
C GLY A 43 -14.13 -1.70 -15.75
N ALA A 44 -13.64 -0.55 -16.22
CA ALA A 44 -12.26 -0.12 -16.02
C ALA A 44 -11.93 0.19 -14.54
N ASP A 45 -12.91 0.58 -13.74
CA ASP A 45 -12.70 0.99 -12.34
C ASP A 45 -12.12 -0.18 -11.52
N VAL A 46 -12.64 -1.40 -11.71
CA VAL A 46 -12.22 -2.60 -10.98
C VAL A 46 -11.51 -3.63 -11.87
N ALA A 47 -10.80 -3.17 -12.90
CA ALA A 47 -9.99 -4.01 -13.81
C ALA A 47 -10.78 -5.12 -14.53
N TYR A 48 -12.05 -4.88 -14.84
CA TYR A 48 -12.93 -5.78 -15.57
C TYR A 48 -13.17 -7.13 -14.88
N PHE A 49 -12.96 -7.23 -13.57
CA PHE A 49 -13.36 -8.39 -12.79
C PHE A 49 -14.81 -8.22 -12.30
N PRO A 50 -15.62 -9.31 -12.29
CA PRO A 50 -16.91 -9.30 -11.62
C PRO A 50 -16.73 -9.42 -10.10
N GLY A 51 -17.55 -8.71 -9.31
CA GLY A 51 -17.42 -8.71 -7.85
C GLY A 51 -18.05 -9.93 -7.17
N GLY A 52 -19.12 -10.51 -7.73
CA GLY A 52 -19.66 -11.83 -7.35
C GLY A 52 -20.37 -11.94 -5.99
N PHE A 53 -20.85 -13.15 -5.69
CA PHE A 53 -21.53 -13.54 -4.45
C PHE A 53 -21.00 -14.91 -4.02
N TYR A 54 -20.49 -15.00 -2.80
CA TYR A 54 -19.67 -16.12 -2.35
C TYR A 54 -20.08 -16.64 -0.98
N THR A 55 -19.83 -17.93 -0.75
CA THR A 55 -19.95 -18.54 0.58
C THR A 55 -18.66 -19.24 0.94
N TYR A 56 -18.17 -18.96 2.14
CA TYR A 56 -17.02 -19.59 2.78
C TYR A 56 -17.51 -20.41 3.97
N ARG A 57 -16.93 -21.58 4.19
CA ARG A 57 -17.12 -22.33 5.44
C ARG A 57 -15.82 -22.93 5.95
N THR A 58 -15.69 -23.02 7.26
CA THR A 58 -14.59 -23.74 7.91
C THR A 58 -15.09 -24.43 9.16
N THR A 59 -14.28 -25.33 9.70
CA THR A 59 -14.54 -25.99 10.98
C THR A 59 -13.38 -25.75 11.93
N TRP A 60 -13.69 -25.37 13.16
CA TRP A 60 -12.72 -25.21 14.23
C TRP A 60 -13.08 -26.08 15.44
N SER A 61 -12.12 -26.82 15.98
CA SER A 61 -12.32 -27.62 17.19
C SER A 61 -12.03 -26.79 18.43
N ALA A 62 -13.08 -26.48 19.20
CA ALA A 62 -12.94 -25.69 20.41
C ALA A 62 -12.31 -26.50 21.55
N PRO A 63 -11.40 -25.92 22.36
CA PRO A 63 -10.88 -26.59 23.54
C PRO A 63 -12.00 -26.87 24.54
N LYS A 64 -11.76 -27.78 25.49
CA LYS A 64 -12.73 -28.09 26.56
C LYS A 64 -12.61 -27.07 27.70
N ASP A 65 -12.96 -25.81 27.43
CA ASP A 65 -12.95 -24.72 28.41
C ASP A 65 -14.16 -23.78 28.23
N PRO A 66 -15.34 -24.14 28.76
CA PRO A 66 -16.55 -23.35 28.59
C PRO A 66 -16.54 -22.01 29.36
N ALA A 67 -15.50 -21.75 30.18
CA ALA A 67 -15.37 -20.50 30.93
C ALA A 67 -14.64 -19.40 30.14
N ALA A 68 -14.11 -19.71 28.95
CA ALA A 68 -13.44 -18.75 28.09
C ALA A 68 -14.45 -17.87 27.31
N CYS A 69 -14.13 -16.58 27.17
CA CYS A 69 -14.75 -15.73 26.15
C CYS A 69 -14.19 -16.11 24.78
N ALA A 70 -15.05 -16.20 23.77
CA ALA A 70 -14.65 -16.49 22.41
C ALA A 70 -15.17 -15.40 21.48
N ALA A 71 -14.32 -14.91 20.57
CA ALA A 71 -14.71 -13.98 19.54
C ALA A 71 -14.20 -14.42 18.17
N LEU A 72 -14.90 -14.07 17.12
CA LEU A 72 -14.47 -14.25 15.73
C LEU A 72 -14.03 -12.88 15.19
N ARG A 73 -12.75 -12.75 14.88
CA ARG A 73 -12.15 -11.53 14.32
C ARG A 73 -11.93 -11.67 12.82
N PHE A 74 -12.35 -10.66 12.09
CA PHE A 74 -12.11 -10.46 10.65
C PHE A 74 -11.26 -9.20 10.49
N GLU A 75 -10.06 -9.31 9.92
CA GLU A 75 -9.21 -8.14 9.66
C GLU A 75 -9.65 -7.29 8.46
N GLY A 76 -10.52 -7.86 7.62
CA GLY A 76 -11.15 -7.18 6.49
C GLY A 76 -11.88 -8.19 5.60
N VAL A 77 -13.06 -7.82 5.14
CA VAL A 77 -13.89 -8.59 4.21
C VAL A 77 -14.33 -7.66 3.12
N GLN A 78 -14.04 -7.99 1.86
CA GLN A 78 -14.41 -7.14 0.75
C GLN A 78 -15.78 -7.55 0.19
N GLY A 79 -16.77 -6.70 0.43
CA GLY A 79 -18.20 -6.93 0.18
C GLY A 79 -19.02 -6.89 1.48
N ASP A 80 -20.34 -6.71 1.36
CA ASP A 80 -21.23 -6.86 2.51
C ASP A 80 -21.26 -8.34 2.91
N ALA A 81 -21.13 -8.67 4.20
CA ALA A 81 -21.08 -10.05 4.65
C ALA A 81 -22.01 -10.38 5.81
N THR A 82 -22.41 -11.64 5.90
CA THR A 82 -23.17 -12.22 7.01
C THR A 82 -22.43 -13.43 7.56
N VAL A 83 -22.44 -13.59 8.88
CA VAL A 83 -21.66 -14.61 9.58
C VAL A 83 -22.57 -15.48 10.43
N THR A 84 -22.38 -16.79 10.34
CA THR A 84 -23.06 -17.77 11.20
C THR A 84 -22.06 -18.71 11.86
N VAL A 85 -22.39 -19.15 13.07
CA VAL A 85 -21.68 -20.19 13.83
C VAL A 85 -22.68 -21.27 14.21
N ASN A 86 -22.42 -22.52 13.80
CA ASN A 86 -23.32 -23.67 14.03
C ASN A 86 -24.77 -23.39 13.60
N GLY A 87 -24.93 -22.75 12.42
CA GLY A 87 -26.23 -22.39 11.84
C GLY A 87 -26.94 -21.20 12.51
N LYS A 88 -26.35 -20.54 13.51
CA LYS A 88 -26.92 -19.34 14.16
C LYS A 88 -26.20 -18.08 13.66
N ALA A 89 -26.95 -17.05 13.27
CA ALA A 89 -26.38 -15.76 12.88
C ALA A 89 -25.71 -15.08 14.09
N VAL A 90 -24.50 -14.54 13.87
CA VAL A 90 -23.72 -13.83 14.91
C VAL A 90 -23.46 -12.38 14.56
N GLY A 91 -23.51 -12.01 13.28
CA GLY A 91 -23.29 -10.62 12.88
C GLY A 91 -23.30 -10.41 11.36
N SER A 92 -23.15 -9.14 10.99
CA SER A 92 -22.98 -8.69 9.61
C SER A 92 -21.87 -7.67 9.52
N ILE A 93 -21.13 -7.68 8.42
CA ILE A 93 -20.03 -6.76 8.11
C ILE A 93 -20.50 -5.86 6.97
N ARG A 94 -20.37 -4.55 7.16
CA ARG A 94 -20.80 -3.51 6.20
C ARG A 94 -19.66 -2.52 5.94
N GLY A 95 -18.51 -3.04 5.55
CA GLY A 95 -17.30 -2.27 5.29
C GLY A 95 -16.20 -3.15 4.70
N GLY A 96 -15.48 -2.63 3.70
CA GLY A 96 -14.48 -3.38 2.95
C GLY A 96 -13.12 -3.51 3.63
N TYR A 97 -12.77 -2.56 4.51
CA TYR A 97 -11.37 -2.31 4.89
C TYR A 97 -11.11 -2.25 6.40
N THR A 98 -12.17 -2.27 7.21
CA THR A 98 -12.10 -2.17 8.68
C THR A 98 -12.20 -3.55 9.35
N GLU A 99 -11.71 -3.64 10.58
CA GLU A 99 -11.74 -4.88 11.35
C GLU A 99 -13.07 -5.07 12.07
N PHE A 100 -13.56 -6.31 12.12
CA PHE A 100 -14.78 -6.66 12.84
C PHE A 100 -14.51 -7.79 13.82
N GLU A 101 -15.07 -7.71 15.02
CA GLU A 101 -14.99 -8.77 16.02
C GLU A 101 -16.39 -9.06 16.56
N PHE A 102 -16.82 -10.33 16.47
CA PHE A 102 -18.10 -10.80 16.99
C PHE A 102 -17.89 -11.71 18.19
N ALA A 103 -18.54 -11.43 19.31
CA ALA A 103 -18.61 -12.37 20.43
C ALA A 103 -19.43 -13.61 20.02
N VAL A 104 -18.88 -14.80 20.25
CA VAL A 104 -19.48 -16.08 19.79
C VAL A 104 -19.56 -17.16 20.88
N GLN A 105 -19.19 -16.85 22.13
CA GLN A 105 -19.11 -17.84 23.22
C GLN A 105 -20.41 -18.62 23.45
N ASP A 106 -21.57 -18.01 23.20
CA ASP A 106 -22.89 -18.63 23.39
C ASP A 106 -23.30 -19.56 22.23
N GLN A 107 -22.57 -19.51 21.11
CA GLN A 107 -22.78 -20.33 19.92
C GLN A 107 -21.75 -21.45 19.80
N VAL A 108 -20.62 -21.36 20.52
CA VAL A 108 -19.55 -22.35 20.52
C VAL A 108 -19.97 -23.64 21.26
N LEU A 109 -19.77 -24.77 20.59
CA LEU A 109 -19.80 -26.12 21.15
C LEU A 109 -18.43 -26.44 21.72
N TRP A 110 -18.25 -26.19 23.03
CA TRP A 110 -16.98 -26.41 23.73
C TRP A 110 -16.57 -27.88 23.77
N GLY A 111 -15.30 -28.17 23.47
CA GLY A 111 -14.78 -29.54 23.37
C GLY A 111 -15.24 -30.30 22.11
N ALA A 112 -15.84 -29.60 21.13
CA ALA A 112 -16.33 -30.18 19.89
C ALA A 112 -15.98 -29.30 18.67
N ALA A 113 -16.25 -29.84 17.48
CA ALA A 113 -16.12 -29.11 16.21
C ALA A 113 -17.24 -28.07 16.06
N ASN A 114 -16.88 -26.90 15.55
CA ASN A 114 -17.76 -25.75 15.31
C ASN A 114 -17.68 -25.35 13.84
N GLU A 115 -18.83 -25.26 13.19
CA GLU A 115 -18.92 -24.77 11.81
C GLU A 115 -19.06 -23.24 11.83
N ILE A 116 -18.26 -22.58 11.00
CA ILE A 116 -18.34 -21.14 10.74
C ILE A 116 -18.65 -20.96 9.26
N VAL A 117 -19.69 -20.20 8.94
CA VAL A 117 -20.07 -19.89 7.56
C VAL A 117 -20.15 -18.38 7.36
N VAL A 118 -19.54 -17.90 6.29
CA VAL A 118 -19.53 -16.49 5.90
C VAL A 118 -20.05 -16.35 4.48
N THR A 119 -21.10 -15.57 4.30
CA THR A 119 -21.65 -15.24 2.98
C THR A 119 -21.29 -13.80 2.65
N VAL A 120 -20.66 -13.56 1.51
CA VAL A 120 -20.15 -12.26 1.07
C VAL A 120 -20.79 -11.87 -0.26
N ASP A 121 -21.32 -10.66 -0.34
CA ASP A 121 -21.92 -10.07 -1.53
C ASP A 121 -21.14 -8.82 -1.96
N ASN A 122 -20.51 -8.91 -3.13
CA ASN A 122 -19.88 -7.77 -3.81
C ASN A 122 -20.43 -7.67 -5.26
N SER A 123 -21.66 -8.13 -5.50
CA SER A 123 -22.23 -8.27 -6.84
C SER A 123 -22.64 -6.94 -7.47
N LEU A 124 -22.98 -5.94 -6.67
CA LEU A 124 -23.30 -4.59 -7.13
C LEU A 124 -22.02 -3.83 -7.50
N GLN A 125 -21.82 -3.58 -8.78
CA GLN A 125 -20.60 -2.95 -9.32
C GLN A 125 -20.94 -1.84 -10.34
N PRO A 126 -20.09 -0.80 -10.48
CA PRO A 126 -18.86 -0.56 -9.72
C PRO A 126 -19.12 -0.03 -8.30
N GLY A 127 -18.55 -0.70 -7.29
CA GLY A 127 -18.56 -0.28 -5.89
C GLY A 127 -17.28 0.43 -5.42
N SER A 128 -16.27 0.53 -6.30
CA SER A 128 -14.96 1.12 -6.04
C SER A 128 -14.39 1.73 -7.33
N ARG A 129 -13.47 2.70 -7.20
CA ARG A 129 -12.73 3.28 -8.34
C ARG A 129 -11.50 2.48 -8.73
N TRP A 130 -10.95 1.69 -7.79
CA TRP A 130 -9.81 0.79 -7.97
C TRP A 130 -10.22 -0.65 -7.67
N TYR A 131 -9.38 -1.62 -8.00
CA TYR A 131 -9.62 -3.03 -7.73
C TYR A 131 -9.77 -3.30 -6.23
N PRO A 132 -10.96 -3.70 -5.75
CA PRO A 132 -11.20 -3.93 -4.34
C PRO A 132 -10.82 -5.35 -3.88
N GLY A 133 -10.89 -6.33 -4.79
CA GLY A 133 -11.01 -7.75 -4.46
C GLY A 133 -12.45 -8.12 -4.03
N SER A 134 -12.65 -9.37 -3.65
CA SER A 134 -13.89 -9.86 -3.02
C SER A 134 -13.62 -10.99 -2.03
N GLY A 135 -14.33 -11.01 -0.91
CA GLY A 135 -14.27 -12.12 0.06
C GLY A 135 -13.29 -11.89 1.22
N LEU A 136 -12.74 -12.99 1.75
CA LEU A 136 -11.92 -13.01 2.97
C LEU A 136 -10.45 -12.72 2.64
N TYR A 137 -10.17 -11.51 2.15
CA TYR A 137 -8.86 -11.11 1.62
C TYR A 137 -7.81 -10.77 2.70
N ARG A 138 -8.22 -10.67 3.97
CA ARG A 138 -7.35 -10.59 5.16
C ARG A 138 -7.64 -11.73 6.13
N GLY A 139 -6.85 -11.83 7.20
CA GLY A 139 -6.95 -12.92 8.17
C GLY A 139 -8.31 -12.98 8.90
N VAL A 140 -8.70 -14.21 9.24
CA VAL A 140 -9.83 -14.50 10.13
C VAL A 140 -9.30 -15.35 11.29
N SER A 141 -9.65 -14.99 12.52
CA SER A 141 -9.16 -15.66 13.74
C SER A 141 -10.26 -15.91 14.75
N VAL A 142 -10.17 -17.03 15.46
CA VAL A 142 -10.85 -17.19 16.75
C VAL A 142 -9.96 -16.62 17.84
N ILE A 143 -10.48 -15.67 18.61
CA ILE A 143 -9.81 -15.11 19.77
C ILE A 143 -10.42 -15.73 21.03
N LEU A 144 -9.61 -16.51 21.75
CA LEU A 144 -9.96 -17.07 23.04
C LEU A 144 -9.40 -16.19 24.13
N ARG A 145 -10.22 -15.82 25.12
CA ARG A 145 -9.83 -14.96 26.23
C ARG A 145 -10.33 -15.54 27.55
N PRO A 146 -9.61 -15.33 28.67
CA PRO A 146 -10.15 -15.63 30.00
C PRO A 146 -11.37 -14.73 30.29
N ALA A 147 -12.23 -15.10 31.25
CA ALA A 147 -13.43 -14.32 31.57
C ALA A 147 -13.13 -12.86 31.98
N LEU A 148 -12.01 -12.66 32.70
CA LEU A 148 -11.44 -11.35 33.00
C LEU A 148 -10.19 -11.17 32.12
N HIS A 149 -10.19 -10.18 31.24
CA HIS A 149 -9.11 -9.90 30.29
C HIS A 149 -9.01 -8.40 29.99
N PHE A 150 -7.93 -7.97 29.35
CA PHE A 150 -7.87 -6.61 28.80
C PHE A 150 -8.95 -6.42 27.73
N ALA A 151 -9.70 -5.31 27.77
CA ALA A 151 -10.63 -4.97 26.70
C ALA A 151 -9.91 -4.88 25.33
N ASN A 152 -10.65 -4.96 24.22
CA ASN A 152 -10.07 -4.98 22.87
C ASN A 152 -9.12 -3.79 22.61
N ASP A 153 -9.57 -2.58 22.90
CA ASP A 153 -8.74 -1.36 22.91
C ASP A 153 -8.28 -0.96 24.33
N GLY A 154 -8.24 -1.94 25.24
CA GLY A 154 -7.96 -1.75 26.66
C GLY A 154 -6.49 -1.62 27.01
N LEU A 155 -5.59 -1.42 26.05
CA LEU A 155 -4.16 -1.15 26.31
C LEU A 155 -3.68 -0.08 25.32
N ARG A 156 -3.53 1.16 25.80
CA ARG A 156 -3.20 2.33 24.97
C ARG A 156 -1.89 2.95 25.45
N VAL A 157 -0.96 3.15 24.53
CA VAL A 157 0.43 3.53 24.82
C VAL A 157 0.77 4.85 24.17
N ARG A 158 1.26 5.80 24.96
CA ARG A 158 1.65 7.13 24.50
C ARG A 158 3.04 7.49 25.02
N THR A 159 3.87 8.12 24.18
CA THR A 159 5.16 8.67 24.63
C THR A 159 4.97 10.15 24.94
N LEU A 160 4.82 10.51 26.22
CA LEU A 160 4.54 11.88 26.64
C LEU A 160 5.76 12.81 26.50
N ALA A 161 6.95 12.29 26.76
CA ALA A 161 8.20 13.04 26.66
C ALA A 161 9.35 12.12 26.26
N LEU A 162 10.24 12.63 25.43
CA LEU A 162 11.39 11.89 24.92
C LEU A 162 12.61 12.80 24.76
N THR A 163 13.71 12.41 25.39
CA THR A 163 15.03 13.03 25.25
C THR A 163 16.08 11.92 25.12
N ALA A 164 17.33 12.29 24.81
CA ALA A 164 18.42 11.33 24.77
C ALA A 164 18.70 10.62 26.11
N LYS A 165 18.27 11.20 27.25
CA LYS A 165 18.55 10.66 28.60
C LYS A 165 17.39 9.89 29.20
N ALA A 166 16.16 10.23 28.84
CA ALA A 166 14.96 9.66 29.44
C ALA A 166 13.75 9.79 28.52
N ALA A 167 12.84 8.82 28.60
CA ALA A 167 11.48 8.89 28.10
C ALA A 167 10.47 8.68 29.24
N THR A 168 9.30 9.29 29.10
CA THR A 168 8.12 8.98 29.92
C THR A 168 7.03 8.48 28.99
N LEU A 169 6.56 7.27 29.25
CA LEU A 169 5.44 6.65 28.55
C LEU A 169 4.24 6.61 29.48
N GLU A 170 3.08 6.94 28.95
CA GLU A 170 1.79 6.72 29.58
C GLU A 170 1.21 5.42 29.01
N VAL A 171 0.82 4.49 29.88
CA VAL A 171 0.09 3.28 29.52
C VAL A 171 -1.26 3.33 30.22
N GLN A 172 -2.31 3.53 29.43
CA GLN A 172 -3.68 3.40 29.90
C GLN A 172 -4.14 1.95 29.70
N TYR A 173 -4.85 1.42 30.69
CA TYR A 173 -5.41 0.08 30.61
C TYR A 173 -6.88 0.07 31.01
N ASP A 174 -7.64 -0.83 30.38
CA ASP A 174 -9.02 -1.17 30.71
C ASP A 174 -9.22 -2.68 30.62
N LEU A 175 -9.93 -3.25 31.61
CA LEU A 175 -10.40 -4.62 31.59
C LEU A 175 -11.80 -4.69 30.99
N ASN A 176 -12.16 -5.86 30.46
CA ASN A 176 -13.47 -6.11 29.86
C ASN A 176 -14.64 -6.00 30.86
N THR A 177 -14.37 -6.16 32.16
CA THR A 177 -15.37 -6.09 33.24
C THR A 177 -14.81 -5.39 34.47
N PRO A 178 -15.67 -4.73 35.29
CA PRO A 178 -15.24 -4.13 36.55
C PRO A 178 -14.64 -5.14 37.53
N HIS A 179 -13.50 -4.80 38.12
CA HIS A 179 -12.76 -5.67 39.04
C HIS A 179 -11.74 -4.90 39.89
N ASP A 180 -12.17 -4.35 41.04
CA ASP A 180 -11.36 -3.45 41.87
C ASP A 180 -10.08 -4.07 42.45
N ALA A 181 -10.08 -5.40 42.65
CA ALA A 181 -8.94 -6.13 43.22
C ALA A 181 -7.97 -6.69 42.16
N ALA A 182 -8.18 -6.39 40.87
CA ALA A 182 -7.30 -6.89 39.81
C ALA A 182 -5.94 -6.19 39.92
N GLY A 183 -4.85 -6.95 40.01
CA GLY A 183 -3.49 -6.42 40.00
C GLY A 183 -2.99 -6.30 38.57
N ILE A 184 -2.56 -5.11 38.16
CA ILE A 184 -2.09 -4.81 36.81
C ILE A 184 -0.59 -4.56 36.85
N TYR A 185 0.16 -5.26 36.02
CA TYR A 185 1.60 -5.11 35.87
C TYR A 185 1.93 -4.84 34.41
N VAL A 186 2.68 -3.78 34.16
CA VAL A 186 3.12 -3.41 32.82
C VAL A 186 4.65 -3.33 32.82
N GLU A 187 5.26 -4.07 31.91
CA GLU A 187 6.71 -4.23 31.77
C GLU A 187 7.12 -3.86 30.34
N LEU A 188 8.24 -3.17 30.18
CA LEU A 188 8.81 -2.81 28.88
C LEU A 188 10.19 -3.44 28.74
N PHE A 189 10.41 -4.18 27.66
CA PHE A 189 11.64 -4.89 27.36
C PHE A 189 12.35 -4.35 26.11
N ASP A 190 13.67 -4.29 26.15
CA ASP A 190 14.58 -4.04 25.03
C ASP A 190 15.45 -5.27 24.81
N GLY A 191 15.19 -6.03 23.74
CA GLY A 191 15.94 -7.26 23.43
C GLY A 191 15.95 -8.26 24.58
N GLY A 192 14.83 -8.43 25.29
CA GLY A 192 14.69 -9.31 26.46
C GLY A 192 15.16 -8.71 27.79
N THR A 193 15.72 -7.50 27.80
CA THR A 193 16.11 -6.81 29.04
C THR A 193 14.97 -5.91 29.53
N LEU A 194 14.52 -6.08 30.77
CA LEU A 194 13.53 -5.19 31.39
C LEU A 194 14.12 -3.78 31.58
N VAL A 195 13.53 -2.77 30.94
CA VAL A 195 14.00 -1.37 30.99
C VAL A 195 13.08 -0.43 31.76
N ALA A 196 11.79 -0.77 31.91
CA ALA A 196 10.85 -0.06 32.75
C ALA A 196 9.71 -0.99 33.19
N ALA A 197 9.12 -0.71 34.36
CA ALA A 197 7.93 -1.41 34.82
C ALA A 197 7.09 -0.52 35.74
N ALA A 198 5.78 -0.74 35.76
CA ALA A 198 4.85 -0.10 36.68
C ALA A 198 3.70 -1.06 37.04
N LYS A 199 3.00 -0.75 38.14
CA LYS A 199 1.87 -1.54 38.62
C LYS A 199 0.74 -0.68 39.16
N ALA A 200 -0.49 -1.15 39.00
CA ALA A 200 -1.69 -0.55 39.56
C ALA A 200 -2.68 -1.64 39.99
N ASN A 201 -3.81 -1.23 40.54
CA ASN A 201 -4.93 -2.11 40.83
C ASN A 201 -6.23 -1.54 40.24
N GLY A 202 -7.20 -2.40 40.00
CA GLY A 202 -8.53 -2.05 39.51
C GLY A 202 -8.73 -2.36 38.04
N ALA A 203 -9.95 -2.18 37.55
CA ALA A 203 -10.32 -2.52 36.18
C ALA A 203 -9.93 -1.48 35.12
N ALA A 204 -9.59 -0.26 35.52
CA ALA A 204 -9.12 0.77 34.61
C ALA A 204 -8.11 1.67 35.31
N GLY A 205 -7.17 2.23 34.56
CA GLY A 205 -6.19 3.14 35.13
C GLY A 205 -5.14 3.62 34.15
N THR A 206 -4.19 4.39 34.68
CA THR A 206 -3.08 4.96 33.92
C THR A 206 -1.78 4.76 34.69
N LEU A 207 -0.74 4.34 33.99
CA LEU A 207 0.58 4.05 34.52
C LEU A 207 1.64 4.83 33.75
N ASP A 208 2.58 5.42 34.49
CA ASP A 208 3.77 6.03 33.90
C ASP A 208 4.95 5.05 33.95
N LEU A 209 5.58 4.82 32.80
CA LEU A 209 6.85 4.11 32.66
C LEU A 209 7.98 5.10 32.37
N HIS A 210 9.01 5.08 33.20
CA HIS A 210 10.21 5.89 32.99
C HIS A 210 11.34 5.04 32.40
N VAL A 211 11.75 5.37 31.17
CA VAL A 211 12.77 4.62 30.42
C VAL A 211 14.07 5.41 30.39
N PRO A 212 15.16 4.97 31.04
CA PRO A 212 16.46 5.63 30.96
C PRO A 212 17.14 5.34 29.61
N ASN A 213 17.86 6.32 29.06
CA ASN A 213 18.62 6.22 27.80
C ASN A 213 17.81 5.57 26.66
N PRO A 214 16.61 6.10 26.34
CA PRO A 214 15.70 5.48 25.38
C PRO A 214 16.29 5.51 23.97
N LYS A 215 15.99 4.47 23.18
CA LYS A 215 16.27 4.40 21.75
C LYS A 215 15.00 4.82 21.00
N PRO A 216 15.00 5.98 20.31
CA PRO A 216 13.80 6.48 19.63
C PRO A 216 13.48 5.63 18.40
N TRP A 217 12.18 5.51 18.09
CA TRP A 217 11.71 5.04 16.80
C TRP A 217 11.66 6.21 15.80
N SER A 218 12.17 5.99 14.59
CA SER A 218 12.02 6.87 13.43
C SER A 218 12.03 6.02 12.15
N ALA A 219 11.72 6.61 11.00
CA ALA A 219 11.85 5.91 9.73
C ALA A 219 13.31 5.51 9.44
N GLU A 220 14.29 6.24 9.96
CA GLU A 220 15.72 5.96 9.78
C GLU A 220 16.25 4.96 10.82
N THR A 221 15.66 4.95 12.02
CA THR A 221 16.03 4.07 13.14
C THR A 221 14.77 3.45 13.78
N PRO A 222 14.21 2.37 13.20
CA PRO A 222 12.93 1.81 13.63
C PRO A 222 13.05 0.90 14.87
N HIS A 223 13.61 1.42 15.96
CA HIS A 223 13.79 0.64 17.17
C HIS A 223 12.45 0.38 17.87
N ARG A 224 12.18 -0.89 18.21
CA ARG A 224 10.94 -1.35 18.85
C ARG A 224 11.25 -2.06 20.16
N TYR A 225 10.42 -1.78 21.16
CA TYR A 225 10.38 -2.43 22.46
C TYR A 225 9.24 -3.45 22.50
N GLU A 226 9.31 -4.40 23.42
CA GLU A 226 8.20 -5.28 23.75
C GLU A 226 7.53 -4.80 25.05
N LEU A 227 6.28 -4.39 24.96
CA LEU A 227 5.44 -4.07 26.11
C LEU A 227 4.65 -5.33 26.51
N VAL A 228 4.74 -5.73 27.76
CA VAL A 228 4.00 -6.87 28.32
C VAL A 228 3.12 -6.36 29.45
N ALA A 229 1.80 -6.47 29.27
CA ALA A 229 0.81 -6.12 30.28
C ALA A 229 0.16 -7.40 30.83
N LYS A 230 0.06 -7.52 32.15
CA LYS A 230 -0.41 -8.71 32.86
C LYS A 230 -1.50 -8.35 33.86
N VAL A 231 -2.54 -9.18 33.93
CA VAL A 231 -3.63 -9.08 34.90
C VAL A 231 -3.53 -10.23 35.90
N TYR A 232 -3.51 -9.91 37.18
CA TYR A 232 -3.52 -10.87 38.28
C TYR A 232 -4.82 -10.76 39.07
N ALA A 233 -5.35 -11.91 39.48
CA ALA A 233 -6.41 -12.01 40.50
C ALA A 233 -5.93 -12.91 41.65
N ALA A 234 -6.82 -13.22 42.62
CA ALA A 234 -6.48 -14.05 43.78
C ALA A 234 -5.90 -15.43 43.40
N GLU A 235 -6.23 -15.91 42.21
CA GLU A 235 -5.86 -17.22 41.66
C GLU A 235 -4.50 -17.22 40.93
N GLY A 236 -3.90 -16.04 40.71
CA GLY A 236 -2.63 -15.88 39.97
C GLY A 236 -2.78 -15.02 38.71
N LEU A 237 -1.89 -15.24 37.74
CA LEU A 237 -1.93 -14.59 36.42
C LEU A 237 -3.15 -15.07 35.63
N ILE A 238 -3.99 -14.13 35.19
CA ILE A 238 -5.24 -14.41 34.48
C ILE A 238 -5.07 -14.19 32.98
N ASP A 239 -4.57 -13.01 32.59
CA ASP A 239 -4.41 -12.59 31.20
C ASP A 239 -3.06 -11.88 30.99
N GLU A 240 -2.54 -12.00 29.77
CA GLU A 240 -1.31 -11.36 29.33
C GLU A 240 -1.51 -10.82 27.91
N ARG A 241 -1.12 -9.56 27.71
CA ARG A 241 -1.12 -8.90 26.40
C ARG A 241 0.28 -8.40 26.08
N ARG A 242 0.73 -8.69 24.86
CA ARG A 242 2.04 -8.26 24.35
C ARG A 242 1.84 -7.34 23.15
N GLU A 243 2.57 -6.23 23.14
CA GLU A 243 2.54 -5.25 22.05
C GLU A 243 3.98 -4.85 21.68
N LYS A 244 4.28 -4.74 20.38
CA LYS A 244 5.53 -4.12 19.93
C LYS A 244 5.30 -2.61 19.80
N VAL A 245 6.05 -1.82 20.56
CA VAL A 245 5.87 -0.35 20.61
C VAL A 245 7.17 0.37 20.25
N GLY A 246 7.04 1.55 19.63
CA GLY A 246 8.17 2.42 19.33
C GLY A 246 8.07 3.75 20.08
N LEU A 247 9.16 4.23 20.64
CA LEU A 247 9.17 5.47 21.43
C LEU A 247 9.43 6.66 20.52
N ARG A 248 8.44 7.52 20.35
CA ARG A 248 8.58 8.77 19.56
C ARG A 248 7.57 9.81 20.02
N THR A 249 7.89 11.07 19.81
CA THR A 249 6.91 12.16 19.89
C THR A 249 6.65 12.74 18.50
N ILE A 250 5.44 13.25 18.24
CA ILE A 250 5.11 14.00 17.03
C ILE A 250 4.79 15.43 17.43
N THR A 251 5.32 16.39 16.68
CA THR A 251 4.81 17.76 16.70
C THR A 251 4.78 18.30 15.28
N VAL A 252 3.81 19.16 14.98
CA VAL A 252 3.68 19.78 13.66
C VAL A 252 3.19 21.22 13.82
N ASP A 253 3.88 22.15 13.17
CA ASP A 253 3.50 23.57 13.15
C ASP A 253 4.13 24.28 11.94
N ALA A 254 3.59 25.43 11.54
CA ALA A 254 4.07 26.14 10.34
C ALA A 254 5.48 26.74 10.49
N GLN A 255 5.97 26.96 11.71
CA GLN A 255 7.27 27.61 11.94
C GLN A 255 8.42 26.62 11.85
N ARG A 256 8.21 25.39 12.30
CA ARG A 256 9.25 24.37 12.47
C ARG A 256 8.91 23.05 11.76
N GLY A 257 7.78 22.98 11.06
CA GLY A 257 7.35 21.84 10.26
C GLY A 257 6.99 20.63 11.10
N LEU A 258 6.97 19.46 10.47
CA LEU A 258 6.84 18.18 11.13
C LEU A 258 8.15 17.84 11.86
N ARG A 259 8.03 17.40 13.12
CA ARG A 259 9.15 16.86 13.89
C ARG A 259 8.79 15.54 14.51
N ILE A 260 9.66 14.55 14.33
CA ILE A 260 9.61 13.25 15.01
C ILE A 260 10.71 13.22 16.06
N SER A 261 10.34 13.05 17.32
CA SER A 261 11.29 13.04 18.45
C SER A 261 12.15 14.31 18.51
N GLY A 262 11.57 15.46 18.13
CA GLY A 262 12.22 16.77 18.07
C GLY A 262 13.08 17.03 16.82
N VAL A 263 13.28 16.03 15.95
CA VAL A 263 14.04 16.16 14.70
C VAL A 263 13.11 16.59 13.58
N SER A 264 13.44 17.67 12.86
CA SER A 264 12.68 18.08 11.66
C SER A 264 12.70 16.99 10.61
N THR A 265 11.53 16.61 10.12
CA THR A 265 11.32 15.48 9.22
C THR A 265 10.54 15.93 8.00
N LEU A 266 11.03 15.56 6.81
CA LEU A 266 10.34 15.76 5.55
C LEU A 266 9.84 14.41 5.01
N LEU A 267 8.62 14.39 4.49
CA LEU A 267 8.00 13.18 3.97
C LEU A 267 8.25 13.03 2.47
N ARG A 268 8.99 11.98 2.10
CA ARG A 268 9.13 11.45 0.73
C ARG A 268 8.14 10.31 0.62
N GLY A 269 6.91 10.68 0.27
CA GLY A 269 5.71 9.87 0.37
C GLY A 269 5.34 9.17 -0.93
N ALA A 270 4.75 7.98 -0.79
CA ALA A 270 4.08 7.24 -1.86
C ALA A 270 2.60 7.04 -1.51
N CYS A 271 1.69 7.38 -2.43
CA CYS A 271 0.34 6.82 -2.38
C CYS A 271 0.39 5.37 -2.86
N ILE A 272 -0.28 4.47 -2.14
CA ILE A 272 -0.43 3.06 -2.52
C ILE A 272 -1.87 2.58 -2.32
N HIS A 273 -2.34 1.72 -3.22
CA HIS A 273 -3.55 0.93 -3.02
C HIS A 273 -3.24 -0.39 -2.28
N HIS A 274 -4.27 -1.10 -1.82
CA HIS A 274 -4.10 -2.31 -0.99
C HIS A 274 -3.81 -3.59 -1.78
N ASP A 275 -4.13 -3.65 -3.08
CA ASP A 275 -3.88 -4.86 -3.86
C ASP A 275 -2.38 -5.18 -3.93
N ASN A 276 -2.04 -6.47 -3.91
CA ASN A 276 -0.70 -7.03 -4.04
C ASN A 276 -0.43 -7.51 -5.48
N GLY A 277 -0.94 -6.75 -6.46
CA GLY A 277 -0.73 -6.99 -7.88
C GLY A 277 -1.30 -8.32 -8.34
N ILE A 278 -0.43 -9.25 -8.73
CA ILE A 278 -0.83 -10.57 -9.24
C ILE A 278 -1.46 -11.49 -8.18
N LEU A 279 -1.46 -11.08 -6.90
CA LEU A 279 -2.19 -11.74 -5.80
C LEU A 279 -3.58 -11.15 -5.57
N GLY A 280 -3.98 -10.11 -6.31
CA GLY A 280 -5.20 -9.36 -6.02
C GLY A 280 -5.14 -8.72 -4.63
N ALA A 281 -6.25 -8.69 -3.91
CA ALA A 281 -6.35 -8.10 -2.58
C ALA A 281 -5.78 -9.02 -1.47
N ALA A 282 -5.50 -10.30 -1.75
CA ALA A 282 -5.03 -11.24 -0.73
C ALA A 282 -3.77 -10.71 -0.01
N THR A 283 -3.93 -10.40 1.29
CA THR A 283 -2.95 -9.64 2.06
C THR A 283 -2.01 -10.56 2.82
N HIS A 284 -0.85 -10.85 2.22
CA HIS A 284 0.18 -11.69 2.83
C HIS A 284 1.27 -10.86 3.52
N ARG A 285 1.69 -11.26 4.72
CA ARG A 285 2.80 -10.61 5.46
C ARG A 285 4.04 -10.42 4.59
N ALA A 286 4.50 -11.47 3.90
CA ALA A 286 5.70 -11.40 3.05
C ALA A 286 5.55 -10.45 1.85
N ALA A 287 4.33 -10.29 1.29
CA ALA A 287 4.08 -9.38 0.18
C ALA A 287 4.14 -7.92 0.63
N GLU A 288 3.48 -7.59 1.75
CA GLU A 288 3.54 -6.23 2.32
C GLU A 288 4.97 -5.87 2.76
N TYR A 289 5.67 -6.82 3.40
CA TYR A 289 7.07 -6.63 3.79
C TYR A 289 7.97 -6.38 2.57
N ARG A 290 7.83 -7.15 1.49
CA ARG A 290 8.57 -6.94 0.24
C ARG A 290 8.29 -5.55 -0.34
N ARG A 291 7.03 -5.13 -0.39
CA ARG A 291 6.64 -3.80 -0.91
C ARG A 291 7.30 -2.67 -0.13
N ILE A 292 7.16 -2.67 1.20
CA ILE A 292 7.74 -1.61 2.04
C ILE A 292 9.25 -1.60 1.98
N ARG A 293 9.90 -2.78 1.94
CA ARG A 293 11.36 -2.87 1.78
C ARG A 293 11.81 -2.23 0.47
N LEU A 294 11.16 -2.53 -0.64
CA LEU A 294 11.52 -1.97 -1.96
C LEU A 294 11.29 -0.46 -2.03
N LEU A 295 10.16 0.03 -1.51
CA LEU A 295 9.90 1.48 -1.40
C LEU A 295 10.96 2.17 -0.52
N LYS A 296 11.30 1.58 0.63
CA LYS A 296 12.32 2.12 1.53
C LYS A 296 13.69 2.18 0.87
N GLN A 297 14.09 1.10 0.20
CA GLN A 297 15.36 1.03 -0.56
C GLN A 297 15.41 2.05 -1.70
N ALA A 298 14.26 2.38 -2.30
CA ALA A 298 14.16 3.43 -3.31
C ALA A 298 14.27 4.86 -2.76
N GLY A 299 14.23 5.04 -1.44
CA GLY A 299 14.39 6.35 -0.78
C GLY A 299 13.09 6.97 -0.27
N PHE A 300 11.95 6.27 -0.38
CA PHE A 300 10.73 6.67 0.32
C PHE A 300 10.92 6.52 1.83
N ASN A 301 10.31 7.42 2.61
CA ASN A 301 10.24 7.30 4.06
C ASN A 301 8.81 7.47 4.60
N ALA A 302 7.82 7.66 3.72
CA ALA A 302 6.42 7.68 4.09
C ALA A 302 5.54 6.98 3.05
N ILE A 303 4.40 6.46 3.50
CA ILE A 303 3.32 5.97 2.65
C ILE A 303 1.96 6.52 3.09
N ARG A 304 1.06 6.73 2.13
CA ARG A 304 -0.33 7.11 2.33
C ARG A 304 -1.21 5.97 1.86
N SER A 305 -2.12 5.52 2.71
CA SER A 305 -3.15 4.55 2.32
C SER A 305 -4.17 5.24 1.43
N ALA A 306 -4.15 4.95 0.13
CA ALA A 306 -5.11 5.52 -0.81
C ALA A 306 -6.16 4.45 -1.14
N HIS A 307 -7.40 4.51 -0.65
CA HIS A 307 -8.00 5.54 0.23
C HIS A 307 -8.83 4.86 1.33
N ASN A 308 -8.18 3.99 2.11
CA ASN A 308 -8.84 3.11 3.08
C ASN A 308 -7.90 2.66 4.21
N PRO A 309 -8.43 2.19 5.36
CA PRO A 309 -7.60 1.68 6.46
C PRO A 309 -6.62 0.58 6.04
N MET A 310 -5.37 0.71 6.50
CA MET A 310 -4.28 -0.24 6.21
C MET A 310 -4.47 -1.59 6.93
N SER A 311 -3.92 -2.65 6.34
CA SER A 311 -3.87 -3.97 7.00
C SER A 311 -2.86 -4.02 8.13
N ARG A 312 -3.03 -4.95 9.09
CA ARG A 312 -2.05 -5.19 10.16
C ARG A 312 -0.67 -5.54 9.60
N HIS A 313 -0.61 -6.39 8.58
CA HIS A 313 0.64 -6.80 7.94
C HIS A 313 1.41 -5.64 7.28
N LEU A 314 0.70 -4.70 6.66
CA LEU A 314 1.32 -3.50 6.09
C LEU A 314 1.88 -2.59 7.19
N LEU A 315 1.13 -2.39 8.27
CA LEU A 315 1.59 -1.63 9.44
C LEU A 315 2.76 -2.30 10.15
N ASP A 316 2.74 -3.62 10.32
CA ASP A 316 3.85 -4.40 10.87
C ASP A 316 5.13 -4.19 10.06
N ALA A 317 5.03 -4.23 8.72
CA ALA A 317 6.15 -3.96 7.82
C ALA A 317 6.66 -2.52 7.95
N CYS A 318 5.76 -1.54 8.09
CA CYS A 318 6.14 -0.13 8.29
C CYS A 318 6.83 0.12 9.63
N ASP A 319 6.32 -0.48 10.71
CA ASP A 319 6.91 -0.42 12.05
C ASP A 319 8.31 -1.04 12.07
N GLU A 320 8.49 -2.17 11.36
CA GLU A 320 9.73 -2.95 11.31
C GLU A 320 10.82 -2.29 10.47
N LEU A 321 10.46 -1.82 9.28
CA LEU A 321 11.41 -1.30 8.29
C LEU A 321 11.63 0.21 8.42
N GLY A 322 10.82 0.90 9.23
CA GLY A 322 10.88 2.34 9.38
C GLY A 322 10.25 3.06 8.20
N MET A 323 8.93 3.08 8.15
CA MET A 323 8.14 3.83 7.17
C MET A 323 7.08 4.64 7.91
N TYR A 324 7.02 5.95 7.71
CA TYR A 324 5.94 6.76 8.27
C TYR A 324 4.63 6.49 7.53
N VAL A 325 3.52 6.46 8.24
CA VAL A 325 2.20 6.11 7.70
C VAL A 325 1.24 7.26 7.91
N LEU A 326 0.56 7.63 6.83
CA LEU A 326 -0.71 8.33 6.83
C LEU A 326 -1.79 7.29 6.53
N ASP A 327 -2.58 6.90 7.54
CA ASP A 327 -3.73 6.01 7.35
C ASP A 327 -4.99 6.84 7.08
N GLU A 328 -5.90 6.33 6.25
CA GLU A 328 -6.97 7.13 5.65
C GLU A 328 -8.34 6.49 5.85
N LEU A 329 -9.28 7.28 6.37
CA LEU A 329 -10.59 6.80 6.79
C LEU A 329 -11.48 6.42 5.58
N ALA A 330 -11.55 7.27 4.56
CA ALA A 330 -12.52 7.08 3.49
C ALA A 330 -12.18 7.81 2.17
N ASP A 331 -12.64 7.24 1.05
CA ASP A 331 -12.65 7.91 -0.26
C ASP A 331 -13.89 8.77 -0.51
N TYR A 332 -14.99 8.50 0.18
CA TYR A 332 -16.26 9.20 0.01
C TYR A 332 -16.84 9.56 1.36
N TRP A 333 -17.67 10.60 1.40
CA TRP A 333 -18.56 10.85 2.52
C TRP A 333 -19.98 10.54 2.11
N PHE A 334 -20.81 11.54 1.81
CA PHE A 334 -22.23 11.35 1.51
C PHE A 334 -22.58 11.68 0.06
N ALA A 335 -21.62 12.11 -0.75
CA ALA A 335 -21.68 12.13 -2.20
C ALA A 335 -20.96 10.90 -2.78
N SER A 336 -21.70 10.09 -3.55
CA SER A 336 -21.14 8.94 -4.25
C SER A 336 -20.15 9.35 -5.36
N LYS A 337 -19.02 8.66 -5.43
CA LYS A 337 -18.04 8.69 -6.52
C LYS A 337 -18.27 7.57 -7.54
N THR A 338 -18.83 6.43 -7.12
CA THR A 338 -19.27 5.35 -8.02
C THR A 338 -20.74 4.98 -7.74
N ARG A 339 -21.36 4.22 -8.64
CA ARG A 339 -22.80 3.93 -8.56
C ARG A 339 -23.21 3.18 -7.28
N TYR A 340 -22.37 2.27 -6.80
CA TYR A 340 -22.66 1.40 -5.67
C TYR A 340 -21.60 1.47 -4.57
N ASP A 341 -20.91 2.62 -4.44
CA ASP A 341 -20.08 2.85 -3.25
C ASP A 341 -20.94 2.97 -1.98
N SER A 342 -20.29 3.07 -0.82
CA SER A 342 -20.98 3.09 0.47
C SER A 342 -21.28 4.51 0.99
N ALA A 343 -21.28 5.52 0.12
CA ALA A 343 -21.52 6.90 0.55
C ALA A 343 -22.88 7.09 1.24
N SER A 344 -23.90 6.34 0.80
CA SER A 344 -25.24 6.36 1.38
C SER A 344 -25.31 5.95 2.86
N ARG A 345 -24.31 5.20 3.36
CA ARG A 345 -24.25 4.71 4.75
C ARG A 345 -23.20 5.44 5.59
N PHE A 346 -22.35 6.28 4.98
CA PHE A 346 -21.21 6.90 5.64
C PHE A 346 -21.60 7.65 6.91
N ARG A 347 -22.72 8.39 6.90
CA ARG A 347 -23.20 9.12 8.09
C ARG A 347 -23.42 8.22 9.31
N ASP A 348 -23.82 6.99 9.08
CA ASP A 348 -24.14 6.02 10.12
C ASP A 348 -22.91 5.21 10.55
N THR A 349 -21.92 5.04 9.67
CA THR A 349 -20.79 4.13 9.89
C THR A 349 -19.45 4.79 10.20
N TRP A 350 -19.23 6.06 9.79
CA TRP A 350 -17.88 6.66 9.81
C TRP A 350 -17.24 6.68 11.20
N SER A 351 -18.04 6.87 12.26
CA SER A 351 -17.52 6.94 13.63
C SER A 351 -17.03 5.58 14.11
N GLU A 352 -17.76 4.52 13.81
CA GLU A 352 -17.37 3.14 14.11
C GLU A 352 -16.18 2.68 13.26
N ASP A 353 -16.11 3.12 11.99
CA ASP A 353 -14.96 2.88 11.13
C ASP A 353 -13.71 3.64 11.62
N ALA A 354 -13.88 4.86 12.15
CA ALA A 354 -12.82 5.63 12.77
C ALA A 354 -12.33 4.98 14.08
N ASP A 355 -13.24 4.46 14.91
CA ASP A 355 -12.89 3.67 16.09
C ASP A 355 -11.98 2.51 15.69
N ARG A 356 -12.45 1.66 14.75
CA ARG A 356 -11.70 0.49 14.27
C ARG A 356 -10.33 0.83 13.70
N MET A 357 -10.23 1.90 12.91
CA MET A 357 -8.95 2.37 12.37
C MET A 357 -8.00 2.77 13.50
N VAL A 358 -8.44 3.63 14.43
CA VAL A 358 -7.58 4.15 15.49
C VAL A 358 -7.26 3.09 16.56
N GLU A 359 -8.16 2.18 16.88
CA GLU A 359 -7.90 1.02 17.75
C GLU A 359 -6.77 0.13 17.21
N LYS A 360 -6.76 -0.13 15.89
CA LYS A 360 -5.68 -0.86 15.20
C LYS A 360 -4.35 -0.09 15.20
N ASP A 361 -4.42 1.24 15.13
CA ASP A 361 -3.27 2.09 14.76
C ASP A 361 -2.58 2.81 15.91
N ARG A 362 -3.29 3.13 17.00
CA ARG A 362 -2.78 4.07 18.02
C ARG A 362 -1.46 3.65 18.68
N ASN A 363 -1.22 2.35 18.82
CA ASN A 363 0.02 1.82 19.39
C ASN A 363 1.14 1.65 18.35
N ARG A 364 0.83 1.85 17.05
CA ARG A 364 1.77 1.73 15.93
C ARG A 364 2.67 2.96 15.85
N PRO A 365 3.99 2.82 16.02
CA PRO A 365 4.90 3.96 15.90
C PRO A 365 4.98 4.53 14.48
N SER A 366 4.73 3.70 13.45
CA SER A 366 4.72 4.14 12.04
C SER A 366 3.60 5.13 11.72
N VAL A 367 2.41 4.95 12.27
CA VAL A 367 1.26 5.82 12.01
C VAL A 367 1.54 7.19 12.61
N ILE A 368 1.66 8.21 11.77
CA ILE A 368 2.02 9.57 12.19
C ILE A 368 0.92 10.60 11.93
N MET A 369 -0.11 10.23 11.17
CA MET A 369 -1.17 11.13 10.73
C MET A 369 -2.39 10.31 10.29
N TYR A 370 -3.59 10.84 10.51
CA TYR A 370 -4.82 10.29 9.95
C TYR A 370 -5.40 11.24 8.90
N ALA A 371 -5.93 10.70 7.81
CA ALA A 371 -6.71 11.47 6.84
C ALA A 371 -8.21 11.22 7.03
N ALA A 372 -8.97 12.30 7.20
CA ALA A 372 -10.43 12.29 7.35
C ALA A 372 -11.17 11.91 6.05
N GLY A 373 -10.52 12.10 4.91
CA GLY A 373 -11.03 11.66 3.62
C GLY A 373 -10.24 12.18 2.43
N ASN A 374 -10.55 11.64 1.25
CA ASN A 374 -9.89 11.95 -0.01
C ASN A 374 -10.82 12.59 -1.04
N GLU A 375 -10.38 13.69 -1.63
CA GLU A 375 -11.06 14.40 -2.73
C GLU A 375 -12.57 14.57 -2.50
N ILE A 376 -12.94 14.91 -1.26
CA ILE A 376 -14.32 15.02 -0.80
C ILE A 376 -14.92 16.33 -1.31
N PRO A 377 -15.77 16.32 -2.37
CA PRO A 377 -16.33 17.55 -2.94
C PRO A 377 -17.14 18.37 -1.92
N GLU A 378 -17.76 17.70 -0.95
CA GLU A 378 -18.62 18.29 0.07
C GLU A 378 -17.89 19.29 0.96
N THR A 379 -16.55 19.19 1.04
CA THR A 379 -15.70 20.13 1.80
C THR A 379 -15.76 21.56 1.27
N ALA A 380 -16.34 21.78 0.08
CA ALA A 380 -16.67 23.09 -0.46
C ALA A 380 -17.99 23.69 0.08
N THR A 381 -18.74 22.94 0.91
CA THR A 381 -20.05 23.32 1.47
C THR A 381 -19.99 23.50 3.00
N PRO A 382 -20.90 24.28 3.61
CA PRO A 382 -20.96 24.42 5.08
C PRO A 382 -21.17 23.09 5.82
N GLU A 383 -21.96 22.18 5.25
CA GLU A 383 -22.23 20.86 5.84
C GLU A 383 -20.97 19.99 5.83
N GLY A 384 -20.27 19.90 4.70
CA GLY A 384 -19.02 19.15 4.64
C GLY A 384 -17.93 19.74 5.53
N VAL A 385 -17.84 21.07 5.66
CA VAL A 385 -16.92 21.70 6.64
C VAL A 385 -17.27 21.33 8.08
N THR A 386 -18.56 21.18 8.40
CA THR A 386 -19.01 20.73 9.72
C THR A 386 -18.60 19.29 9.98
N VAL A 387 -18.86 18.40 9.02
CA VAL A 387 -18.44 16.99 9.11
C VAL A 387 -16.92 16.85 9.20
N ALA A 388 -16.15 17.66 8.45
CA ALA A 388 -14.68 17.68 8.54
C ALA A 388 -14.20 17.98 9.98
N ARG A 389 -14.85 18.94 10.65
CA ARG A 389 -14.55 19.30 12.03
C ARG A 389 -14.97 18.20 13.00
N GLU A 390 -16.16 17.62 12.81
CA GLU A 390 -16.65 16.52 13.65
C GLU A 390 -15.70 15.31 13.60
N ILE A 391 -15.27 14.90 12.40
CA ILE A 391 -14.32 13.80 12.23
C ILE A 391 -12.97 14.16 12.88
N THR A 392 -12.47 15.37 12.66
CA THR A 392 -11.19 15.80 13.24
C THR A 392 -11.21 15.78 14.77
N GLU A 393 -12.25 16.38 15.37
CA GLU A 393 -12.43 16.39 16.82
C GLU A 393 -12.65 14.97 17.37
N TYR A 394 -13.29 14.08 16.60
CA TYR A 394 -13.46 12.68 16.97
C TYR A 394 -12.12 11.94 17.00
N LEU A 395 -11.31 12.07 15.94
CA LEU A 395 -9.98 11.47 15.86
C LEU A 395 -9.04 11.99 16.96
N HIS A 396 -9.08 13.29 17.29
CA HIS A 396 -8.30 13.84 18.42
C HIS A 396 -8.74 13.30 19.78
N ARG A 397 -10.03 12.98 19.96
CA ARG A 397 -10.49 12.33 21.20
C ARG A 397 -9.99 10.90 21.33
N LEU A 398 -9.93 10.16 20.22
CA LEU A 398 -9.42 8.80 20.19
C LEU A 398 -7.90 8.75 20.35
N ASP A 399 -7.19 9.68 19.71
CA ASP A 399 -5.73 9.68 19.61
C ASP A 399 -5.18 11.13 19.48
N PRO A 400 -4.92 11.81 20.61
CA PRO A 400 -4.56 13.22 20.64
C PRO A 400 -3.13 13.52 20.15
N ASP A 401 -2.29 12.51 19.96
CA ASP A 401 -0.87 12.70 19.62
C ASP A 401 -0.61 12.74 18.12
N ARG A 402 -1.64 12.50 17.29
CA ARG A 402 -1.52 12.43 15.84
C ARG A 402 -2.31 13.55 15.16
N PRO A 403 -1.68 14.33 14.25
CA PRO A 403 -2.40 15.31 13.46
C PRO A 403 -3.40 14.63 12.50
N VAL A 404 -4.47 15.37 12.21
CA VAL A 404 -5.47 15.03 11.20
C VAL A 404 -5.24 15.88 9.95
N THR A 405 -5.41 15.27 8.79
CA THR A 405 -5.38 15.93 7.48
C THR A 405 -6.64 15.65 6.68
N LEU A 406 -6.82 16.41 5.60
CA LEU A 406 -7.85 16.21 4.59
C LEU A 406 -7.20 16.36 3.21
N ALA A 407 -7.21 15.29 2.41
CA ALA A 407 -6.63 15.28 1.08
C ALA A 407 -7.59 15.95 0.08
N THR A 408 -7.39 17.24 -0.18
CA THR A 408 -8.34 18.05 -0.95
C THR A 408 -7.86 18.29 -2.38
N ASN A 409 -8.69 17.91 -3.36
CA ASN A 409 -8.49 18.31 -4.74
C ASN A 409 -9.11 19.68 -5.01
N LEU A 410 -8.25 20.69 -5.11
CA LEU A 410 -8.67 22.08 -5.30
C LEU A 410 -9.43 22.33 -6.61
N PHE A 411 -9.19 21.50 -7.64
CA PHE A 411 -9.93 21.58 -8.90
C PHE A 411 -11.37 21.10 -8.67
N LEU A 412 -11.57 19.94 -8.06
CA LEU A 412 -12.92 19.39 -7.79
C LEU A 412 -13.73 20.30 -6.86
N ASN A 413 -13.12 20.82 -5.78
CA ASN A 413 -13.80 21.78 -4.90
C ASN A 413 -14.23 23.05 -5.64
N ALA A 414 -13.40 23.56 -6.56
CA ALA A 414 -13.78 24.72 -7.37
C ALA A 414 -14.98 24.41 -8.28
N MET A 415 -15.03 23.21 -8.86
CA MET A 415 -16.14 22.76 -9.72
C MET A 415 -17.48 22.70 -8.96
N VAL A 416 -17.47 22.28 -7.69
CA VAL A 416 -18.66 22.32 -6.82
C VAL A 416 -19.17 23.76 -6.65
N VAL A 417 -18.28 24.72 -6.41
CA VAL A 417 -18.67 26.16 -6.31
C VAL A 417 -19.24 26.71 -7.62
N PHE A 418 -18.87 26.12 -8.76
CA PHE A 418 -19.43 26.47 -10.07
C PHE A 418 -20.77 25.77 -10.38
N ASN A 419 -21.38 25.03 -9.44
CA ASN A 419 -22.55 24.16 -9.66
C ASN A 419 -22.36 23.16 -10.81
N GLN A 420 -21.11 22.76 -11.04
CA GLN A 420 -20.75 21.71 -11.99
C GLN A 420 -20.27 20.53 -11.15
N SER A 421 -21.21 19.85 -10.47
CA SER A 421 -20.85 18.66 -9.68
C SER A 421 -20.09 17.67 -10.58
N PRO A 422 -18.88 17.23 -10.19
CA PRO A 422 -18.15 16.19 -10.92
C PRO A 422 -18.86 14.83 -10.84
N TYR A 423 -19.75 14.64 -9.85
CA TYR A 423 -20.53 13.43 -9.64
C TYR A 423 -22.01 13.81 -9.73
N LYS A 424 -22.64 13.55 -10.89
CA LYS A 424 -24.09 13.69 -11.05
C LYS A 424 -24.77 12.42 -10.53
N GLU A 425 -25.97 12.56 -9.95
CA GLU A 425 -26.86 11.43 -9.70
C GLU A 425 -27.00 10.59 -10.98
N ALA A 426 -26.77 9.27 -10.87
CA ALA A 426 -26.79 8.37 -12.00
C ALA A 426 -28.19 8.39 -12.66
N PRO A 427 -28.31 8.69 -13.97
CA PRO A 427 -29.59 8.59 -14.64
C PRO A 427 -30.09 7.14 -14.64
N GLU A 428 -31.40 6.95 -14.42
CA GLU A 428 -32.11 5.70 -14.74
C GLU A 428 -32.26 5.58 -16.27
N ALA A 429 -31.21 5.17 -16.98
CA ALA A 429 -31.32 4.65 -18.34
C ALA A 429 -30.00 4.00 -18.81
N GLU A 430 -30.12 2.84 -19.45
CA GLU A 430 -29.07 2.23 -20.27
C GLU A 430 -28.49 3.24 -21.27
N GLY A 431 -27.17 3.40 -21.28
CA GLY A 431 -26.47 4.19 -22.29
C GLY A 431 -25.27 4.94 -21.72
N GLU A 432 -24.08 4.40 -22.03
CA GLU A 432 -22.76 5.05 -22.02
C GLU A 432 -22.68 6.46 -21.40
N THR A 433 -22.12 6.56 -20.19
CA THR A 433 -21.56 7.82 -19.69
C THR A 433 -20.22 8.11 -20.39
N SER A 434 -20.39 8.78 -21.52
CA SER A 434 -19.48 9.59 -22.34
C SER A 434 -18.05 9.87 -21.86
N LEU A 435 -17.09 9.54 -22.73
CA LEU A 435 -16.05 10.41 -23.33
C LEU A 435 -15.12 9.60 -24.26
N ALA A 436 -15.49 8.36 -24.63
CA ALA A 436 -14.76 7.57 -25.60
C ALA A 436 -14.99 8.11 -27.02
N GLY A 437 -14.07 8.96 -27.50
CA GLY A 437 -13.94 9.27 -28.94
C GLY A 437 -14.08 10.74 -29.35
N SER A 438 -14.52 11.64 -28.47
CA SER A 438 -14.68 13.06 -28.83
C SER A 438 -13.34 13.81 -28.86
N THR A 439 -13.24 14.85 -29.68
CA THR A 439 -12.09 15.77 -29.69
C THR A 439 -11.90 16.43 -28.31
N GLU A 440 -12.99 16.61 -27.56
CA GLU A 440 -13.03 17.20 -26.23
C GLU A 440 -12.36 16.30 -25.18
N ALA A 441 -12.62 14.97 -25.19
CA ALA A 441 -11.96 14.01 -24.30
C ALA A 441 -10.43 14.03 -24.43
N ASN A 442 -9.95 14.11 -25.68
CA ASN A 442 -8.52 14.13 -25.97
C ASN A 442 -7.84 15.44 -25.57
N VAL A 443 -8.55 16.57 -25.69
CA VAL A 443 -8.08 17.85 -25.17
C VAL A 443 -8.04 17.80 -23.65
N TRP A 444 -9.06 17.24 -23.01
CA TRP A 444 -9.15 17.09 -21.56
C TRP A 444 -7.99 16.25 -21.01
N ILE A 445 -7.77 15.04 -21.51
CA ILE A 445 -6.67 14.14 -21.06
C ILE A 445 -5.29 14.82 -21.19
N ASN A 446 -5.04 15.54 -22.29
CA ASN A 446 -3.75 16.20 -22.54
C ASN A 446 -3.57 17.54 -21.80
N GLN A 447 -4.65 18.13 -21.28
CA GLN A 447 -4.63 19.45 -20.64
C GLN A 447 -5.04 19.43 -19.17
N ILE A 448 -5.57 18.32 -18.65
CA ILE A 448 -6.13 18.24 -17.29
C ILE A 448 -5.14 18.72 -16.23
N GLY A 449 -3.89 18.27 -16.26
CA GLY A 449 -2.87 18.74 -15.31
C GLY A 449 -2.62 20.25 -15.39
N ARG A 450 -2.67 20.85 -16.60
CA ARG A 450 -2.58 22.31 -16.77
C ARG A 450 -3.84 23.02 -16.27
N MET A 451 -5.02 22.44 -16.49
CA MET A 451 -6.27 22.98 -15.98
C MET A 451 -6.32 22.95 -14.45
N MET A 452 -5.90 21.85 -13.83
CA MET A 452 -5.78 21.72 -12.37
C MET A 452 -4.85 22.80 -11.79
N ASP A 453 -3.69 23.03 -12.41
CA ASP A 453 -2.74 24.08 -12.01
C ASP A 453 -3.32 25.50 -12.15
N LEU A 454 -4.13 25.77 -13.19
CA LEU A 454 -4.75 27.08 -13.40
C LEU A 454 -5.95 27.33 -12.49
N VAL A 455 -6.89 26.38 -12.42
CA VAL A 455 -8.13 26.51 -11.64
C VAL A 455 -7.85 26.57 -10.15
N SER A 456 -6.86 25.81 -9.67
CA SER A 456 -6.47 25.85 -8.26
C SER A 456 -6.04 27.25 -7.80
N ARG A 457 -5.57 28.13 -8.70
CA ARG A 457 -5.17 29.53 -8.39
C ARG A 457 -6.35 30.49 -8.25
N LEU A 458 -7.55 30.12 -8.69
CA LEU A 458 -8.72 31.00 -8.70
C LEU A 458 -9.19 31.33 -7.27
N PRO A 459 -9.78 32.52 -7.03
CA PRO A 459 -10.40 32.87 -5.75
C PRO A 459 -11.49 31.88 -5.32
N GLN A 460 -12.20 31.26 -6.27
CA GLN A 460 -13.24 30.28 -6.01
C GLN A 460 -12.67 28.99 -5.41
N ALA A 461 -11.52 28.51 -5.91
CA ALA A 461 -10.83 27.36 -5.33
C ALA A 461 -10.37 27.63 -3.89
N ASP A 462 -9.98 28.87 -3.58
CA ASP A 462 -9.64 29.30 -2.22
C ASP A 462 -10.88 29.36 -1.31
N LYS A 463 -11.97 29.99 -1.76
CA LYS A 463 -13.25 29.98 -1.04
C LYS A 463 -13.74 28.56 -0.76
N ALA A 464 -13.57 27.64 -1.71
CA ALA A 464 -14.02 26.25 -1.63
C ALA A 464 -13.16 25.35 -0.72
N SER A 465 -11.98 25.79 -0.29
CA SER A 465 -11.04 24.93 0.46
C SER A 465 -10.62 25.51 1.80
N ARG A 466 -10.63 26.84 1.96
CA ARG A 466 -10.09 27.52 3.15
C ARG A 466 -10.71 27.03 4.46
N ASP A 467 -12.01 26.78 4.47
CA ASP A 467 -12.77 26.47 5.70
C ASP A 467 -12.63 24.98 6.05
N GLY A 468 -12.57 24.10 5.04
CA GLY A 468 -12.21 22.69 5.21
C GLY A 468 -10.77 22.52 5.71
N PHE A 469 -9.82 23.28 5.14
CA PHE A 469 -8.43 23.29 5.63
C PHE A 469 -8.27 23.88 7.02
N ALA A 470 -9.18 24.76 7.46
CA ALA A 470 -9.18 25.29 8.82
C ALA A 470 -9.76 24.31 9.85
N ALA A 471 -10.39 23.22 9.40
CA ALA A 471 -10.95 22.19 10.27
C ALA A 471 -9.95 21.08 10.64
N VAL A 472 -8.75 21.07 10.04
CA VAL A 472 -7.70 20.04 10.20
C VAL A 472 -6.37 20.65 10.61
N ASP A 473 -5.45 19.84 11.17
CA ASP A 473 -4.13 20.30 11.62
C ASP A 473 -3.17 20.53 10.45
N VAL A 474 -3.27 19.69 9.42
CA VAL A 474 -2.46 19.73 8.20
C VAL A 474 -3.37 19.80 7.00
N ALA A 475 -3.16 20.79 6.13
CA ALA A 475 -3.92 20.92 4.89
C ALA A 475 -3.29 20.03 3.80
N GLY A 476 -4.01 19.00 3.36
CA GLY A 476 -3.62 18.10 2.27
C GLY A 476 -4.02 18.66 0.90
N TYR A 477 -3.04 18.89 0.03
CA TYR A 477 -3.24 19.42 -1.32
C TYR A 477 -3.03 18.30 -2.35
N ASN A 478 -4.12 17.80 -2.92
CA ASN A 478 -4.06 16.97 -4.13
C ASN A 478 -3.85 17.89 -5.34
N TYR A 479 -2.74 17.70 -6.05
CA TYR A 479 -2.38 18.40 -7.29
C TYR A 479 -2.37 19.93 -7.17
N GLY A 480 -2.24 20.45 -5.94
CA GLY A 480 -2.40 21.87 -5.60
C GLY A 480 -1.11 22.67 -5.58
N LEU A 481 -0.06 22.20 -6.27
CA LEU A 481 1.31 22.72 -6.11
C LEU A 481 1.43 24.23 -6.42
N ALA A 482 0.62 24.73 -7.36
CA ALA A 482 0.54 26.15 -7.70
C ALA A 482 0.13 27.06 -6.52
N ARG A 483 -0.49 26.50 -5.47
CA ARG A 483 -1.04 27.26 -4.35
C ARG A 483 -0.10 27.44 -3.18
N TYR A 484 0.97 26.64 -3.06
CA TYR A 484 1.81 26.63 -1.85
C TYR A 484 2.34 28.02 -1.50
N LYS A 485 3.06 28.69 -2.40
CA LYS A 485 3.64 30.02 -2.14
C LYS A 485 2.60 31.09 -1.82
N ARG A 486 1.40 31.02 -2.41
CA ARG A 486 0.32 31.96 -2.11
C ARG A 486 -0.22 31.69 -0.71
N ASP A 487 -0.59 30.44 -0.44
CA ASP A 487 -1.30 30.07 0.77
C ASP A 487 -0.42 30.19 2.00
N LEU A 488 0.89 29.96 1.89
CA LEU A 488 1.86 30.25 2.96
C LEU A 488 1.89 31.73 3.36
N ARG A 489 1.64 32.65 2.42
CA ARG A 489 1.58 34.10 2.72
C ARG A 489 0.23 34.52 3.28
N VAL A 490 -0.85 33.93 2.79
CA VAL A 490 -2.23 34.28 3.17
C VAL A 490 -2.61 33.64 4.51
N TYR A 491 -2.15 32.42 4.75
CA TYR A 491 -2.44 31.58 5.91
C TYR A 491 -1.13 31.17 6.60
N PRO A 492 -0.44 32.08 7.31
CA PRO A 492 0.91 31.83 7.83
C PRO A 492 1.01 30.74 8.91
N GLN A 493 -0.11 30.30 9.48
CA GLN A 493 -0.17 29.19 10.43
C GLN A 493 -0.51 27.85 9.77
N ARG A 494 -0.82 27.82 8.46
CA ARG A 494 -1.17 26.60 7.76
C ARG A 494 0.07 25.74 7.52
N VAL A 495 -0.02 24.49 7.94
CA VAL A 495 0.90 23.44 7.52
C VAL A 495 0.35 22.81 6.25
N ILE A 496 1.19 22.64 5.25
CA ILE A 496 0.84 22.12 3.92
C ILE A 496 1.49 20.75 3.74
N LEU A 497 0.70 19.81 3.24
CA LEU A 497 1.19 18.53 2.74
C LEU A 497 0.76 18.37 1.29
N GLY A 498 1.68 17.98 0.40
CA GLY A 498 1.29 17.41 -0.89
C GLY A 498 0.74 16.03 -0.67
N SER A 499 -0.56 15.90 -0.43
CA SER A 499 -1.20 14.60 -0.12
C SER A 499 -1.35 13.71 -1.36
N GLU A 500 -1.27 14.30 -2.55
CA GLU A 500 -1.23 13.59 -3.82
C GLU A 500 -0.62 14.49 -4.91
N THR A 501 0.45 14.04 -5.56
CA THR A 501 1.11 14.81 -6.63
C THR A 501 1.45 13.94 -7.84
N LEU A 502 1.61 14.60 -8.99
CA LEU A 502 1.98 13.91 -10.23
C LEU A 502 3.45 13.46 -10.16
N PRO A 503 3.81 12.28 -10.70
CA PRO A 503 5.21 11.82 -10.74
C PRO A 503 6.17 12.82 -11.40
N ALA A 504 5.69 13.55 -12.41
CA ALA A 504 6.49 14.58 -13.09
C ALA A 504 6.71 15.85 -12.25
N ASP A 505 5.86 16.10 -11.26
CA ASP A 505 5.92 17.27 -10.39
C ASP A 505 6.81 17.06 -9.16
N VAL A 506 7.20 15.82 -8.84
CA VAL A 506 7.99 15.48 -7.63
C VAL A 506 9.21 16.37 -7.45
N ALA A 507 9.94 16.68 -8.54
CA ALA A 507 11.12 17.54 -8.47
C ALA A 507 10.77 18.99 -8.10
N ARG A 508 9.67 19.52 -8.64
CA ARG A 508 9.17 20.87 -8.33
C ARG A 508 8.60 20.90 -6.91
N SER A 509 7.89 19.84 -6.52
CA SER A 509 7.30 19.69 -5.19
C SER A 509 8.39 19.66 -4.12
N TRP A 510 9.41 18.83 -4.33
CA TRP A 510 10.51 18.71 -3.38
C TRP A 510 11.29 20.02 -3.17
N HIS A 511 11.48 20.83 -4.22
CA HIS A 511 12.08 22.16 -4.03
C HIS A 511 11.24 23.07 -3.13
N LEU A 512 9.91 22.98 -3.22
CA LEU A 512 9.02 23.75 -2.36
C LEU A 512 9.01 23.22 -0.93
N VAL A 513 9.11 21.91 -0.75
CA VAL A 513 9.29 21.25 0.55
C VAL A 513 10.60 21.76 1.22
N GLU A 514 11.72 21.73 0.50
CA GLU A 514 13.01 22.20 1.02
C GLU A 514 13.05 23.70 1.34
N GLU A 515 12.40 24.52 0.51
CA GLU A 515 12.41 25.99 0.63
C GLU A 515 11.46 26.51 1.71
N ASN A 516 10.50 25.72 2.19
CA ASN A 516 9.41 26.20 3.05
C ASN A 516 9.14 25.24 4.21
N THR A 517 9.49 25.65 5.43
CA THR A 517 9.34 24.82 6.64
C THR A 517 7.90 24.35 6.92
N ALA A 518 6.89 25.13 6.52
CA ALA A 518 5.48 24.77 6.66
C ALA A 518 5.00 23.74 5.63
N VAL A 519 5.80 23.42 4.60
CA VAL A 519 5.49 22.36 3.62
C VAL A 519 6.24 21.11 4.04
N ILE A 520 5.54 20.14 4.63
CA ILE A 520 6.17 19.05 5.38
C ILE A 520 6.50 17.82 4.53
N GLY A 521 6.07 17.79 3.27
CA GLY A 521 6.39 16.70 2.36
C GLY A 521 5.43 16.58 1.19
N ASP A 522 5.57 15.46 0.47
CA ASP A 522 4.95 15.17 -0.81
C ASP A 522 4.65 13.68 -0.93
N PHE A 523 3.46 13.32 -1.41
CA PHE A 523 3.02 11.95 -1.67
C PHE A 523 2.68 11.78 -3.15
N VAL A 524 3.47 10.97 -3.85
CA VAL A 524 3.32 10.80 -5.30
C VAL A 524 2.22 9.78 -5.65
N TRP A 525 1.42 10.09 -6.69
CA TRP A 525 0.47 9.16 -7.31
C TRP A 525 1.09 8.47 -8.53
N ALA A 526 1.55 7.22 -8.45
CA ALA A 526 1.54 6.34 -7.28
C ALA A 526 2.94 5.76 -7.04
N GLY A 527 3.22 5.37 -5.79
CA GLY A 527 4.48 4.70 -5.45
C GLY A 527 4.56 3.28 -5.98
N TRP A 528 3.41 2.61 -6.11
CA TRP A 528 3.29 1.22 -6.58
C TRP A 528 2.13 1.12 -7.56
N GLU A 529 2.31 0.39 -8.65
CA GLU A 529 1.26 0.13 -9.64
C GLU A 529 0.14 -0.73 -9.05
N TYR A 530 -1.09 -0.52 -9.52
CA TYR A 530 -2.27 -1.15 -8.96
C TYR A 530 -3.25 -1.60 -10.04
N LEU A 531 -4.16 -2.48 -9.65
CA LEU A 531 -5.25 -2.96 -10.50
C LEU A 531 -6.44 -1.98 -10.42
N GLY A 532 -7.13 -1.77 -11.53
CA GLY A 532 -8.27 -0.85 -11.63
C GLY A 532 -7.85 0.50 -12.19
N GLU A 533 -8.79 1.46 -12.19
CA GLU A 533 -8.65 2.73 -12.91
C GLU A 533 -8.01 2.54 -14.30
N ALA A 534 -8.46 1.49 -15.00
CA ALA A 534 -7.65 0.84 -16.01
C ALA A 534 -7.27 1.81 -17.14
N GLY A 535 -5.98 2.08 -17.25
CA GLY A 535 -5.35 2.83 -18.32
C GLY A 535 -5.40 4.35 -18.20
N VAL A 536 -5.65 4.91 -17.00
CA VAL A 536 -5.58 6.35 -16.72
C VAL A 536 -4.21 6.96 -17.07
N ALA A 537 -3.13 6.22 -16.83
CA ALA A 537 -1.75 6.63 -17.07
C ALA A 537 -0.97 5.76 -18.07
N VAL A 538 -1.61 4.72 -18.62
CA VAL A 538 -1.00 3.85 -19.63
C VAL A 538 -0.83 4.60 -20.97
N TRP A 539 0.40 4.56 -21.50
CA TRP A 539 0.71 5.07 -22.83
C TRP A 539 0.22 4.12 -23.91
N VAL A 540 -0.65 4.62 -24.80
CA VAL A 540 -1.22 3.83 -25.90
C VAL A 540 -0.82 4.42 -27.26
N PRO A 541 -0.51 3.57 -28.27
CA PRO A 541 -0.25 4.03 -29.62
C PRO A 541 -1.45 4.78 -30.22
N GLY A 542 -1.16 5.86 -30.94
CA GLY A 542 -2.15 6.65 -31.67
C GLY A 542 -2.16 8.12 -31.31
N LYS A 543 -3.19 8.82 -31.79
CA LYS A 543 -3.38 10.26 -31.57
C LYS A 543 -4.51 10.57 -30.59
N ARG A 544 -5.36 9.59 -30.28
CA ARG A 544 -6.57 9.74 -29.47
C ARG A 544 -6.84 8.49 -28.65
N ALA A 545 -7.24 8.66 -27.40
CA ALA A 545 -7.70 7.60 -26.51
C ALA A 545 -8.67 8.16 -25.46
N GLY A 546 -9.51 7.31 -24.86
CA GLY A 546 -10.31 7.66 -23.69
C GLY A 546 -9.43 7.82 -22.43
N PHE A 547 -10.01 8.38 -21.36
CA PHE A 547 -9.32 8.52 -20.07
C PHE A 547 -8.98 7.14 -19.51
N SER A 548 -10.00 6.34 -19.23
CA SER A 548 -9.88 4.89 -19.04
C SER A 548 -9.73 4.18 -20.40
N LYS A 549 -9.08 3.02 -20.39
CA LYS A 549 -8.84 2.19 -21.58
C LYS A 549 -9.76 0.97 -21.54
N PRO A 550 -10.28 0.54 -22.70
CA PRO A 550 -11.15 -0.63 -22.76
C PRO A 550 -10.37 -1.91 -22.38
N TYR A 551 -11.12 -2.94 -22.02
CA TYR A 551 -10.63 -4.31 -21.92
C TYR A 551 -9.73 -4.64 -23.14
N PRO A 552 -8.57 -5.30 -22.95
CA PRO A 552 -8.13 -6.00 -21.74
C PRO A 552 -7.26 -5.18 -20.78
N HIS A 553 -7.25 -3.84 -20.85
CA HIS A 553 -6.44 -3.05 -19.91
C HIS A 553 -6.93 -3.24 -18.48
N ILE A 554 -6.00 -3.42 -17.54
CA ILE A 554 -6.29 -3.64 -16.12
C ILE A 554 -5.48 -2.75 -15.17
N LEU A 555 -4.37 -2.19 -15.63
CA LEU A 555 -3.47 -1.38 -14.80
C LEU A 555 -3.79 0.10 -14.92
N ALA A 556 -3.65 0.85 -13.84
CA ALA A 556 -3.78 2.30 -13.88
C ALA A 556 -2.66 2.93 -14.71
N GLY A 557 -1.41 2.53 -14.51
CA GLY A 557 -0.23 2.97 -15.26
C GLY A 557 0.77 3.93 -14.58
N PRO A 558 0.51 4.59 -13.41
CA PRO A 558 1.39 5.65 -12.89
C PRO A 558 2.44 5.18 -11.87
N GLY A 559 2.51 3.88 -11.58
CA GLY A 559 3.37 3.35 -10.53
C GLY A 559 4.86 3.63 -10.76
N MET A 560 5.55 4.12 -9.71
CA MET A 560 7.02 4.19 -9.68
C MET A 560 7.69 2.83 -9.51
N PHE A 561 6.95 1.86 -9.01
CA PHE A 561 7.19 0.44 -9.18
C PHE A 561 6.06 -0.16 -10.01
N ASP A 562 6.40 -1.07 -10.92
CA ASP A 562 5.40 -1.82 -11.68
C ASP A 562 4.70 -2.88 -10.83
N LEU A 563 3.72 -3.57 -11.41
CA LEU A 563 2.86 -4.53 -10.70
C LEU A 563 3.64 -5.68 -10.03
N ILE A 564 4.82 -6.03 -10.56
CA ILE A 564 5.67 -7.12 -10.06
C ILE A 564 6.88 -6.60 -9.25
N GLY A 565 6.93 -5.29 -8.99
CA GLY A 565 7.93 -4.63 -8.16
C GLY A 565 9.24 -4.28 -8.87
N GLN A 566 9.24 -4.15 -10.19
CA GLN A 566 10.38 -3.56 -10.91
C GLN A 566 10.27 -2.03 -10.90
N PRO A 567 11.37 -1.29 -10.69
CA PRO A 567 11.34 0.16 -10.69
C PRO A 567 11.05 0.72 -12.09
N ASP A 568 10.10 1.65 -12.19
CA ASP A 568 9.88 2.47 -13.39
C ASP A 568 10.88 3.63 -13.44
N ILE A 569 11.21 4.11 -14.64
CA ILE A 569 12.17 5.19 -14.82
C ILE A 569 11.73 6.50 -14.13
N THR A 570 10.43 6.72 -13.95
CA THR A 570 9.89 7.92 -13.29
C THR A 570 10.38 8.03 -11.84
N LEU A 571 10.67 6.91 -11.17
CA LEU A 571 11.28 6.88 -9.84
C LEU A 571 12.62 7.62 -9.81
N ARG A 572 13.40 7.56 -10.89
CA ARG A 572 14.74 8.16 -10.95
C ARG A 572 14.71 9.69 -10.89
N LEU A 573 13.62 10.30 -11.34
CA LEU A 573 13.40 11.74 -11.16
C LEU A 573 13.26 12.09 -9.68
N ALA A 574 12.46 11.32 -8.94
CA ALA A 574 12.26 11.50 -7.51
C ALA A 574 13.57 11.30 -6.75
N GLN A 575 14.29 10.21 -7.03
CA GLN A 575 15.58 9.92 -6.40
C GLN A 575 16.62 11.01 -6.67
N ALA A 576 16.68 11.54 -7.89
CA ALA A 576 17.57 12.65 -8.23
C ALA A 576 17.20 13.94 -7.48
N ALA A 577 15.90 14.23 -7.35
CA ALA A 577 15.40 15.39 -6.62
C ALA A 577 15.66 15.29 -5.11
N TRP A 578 15.47 14.12 -4.53
CA TRP A 578 15.73 13.82 -3.11
C TRP A 578 17.21 13.66 -2.76
N GLY A 579 18.09 13.63 -3.77
CA GLY A 579 19.53 13.43 -3.56
C GLY A 579 19.91 12.01 -3.14
N VAL A 580 19.08 11.00 -3.45
CA VAL A 580 19.32 9.58 -3.15
C VAL A 580 19.62 8.75 -4.40
N LEU A 581 19.81 9.40 -5.55
CA LEU A 581 20.27 8.75 -6.78
C LEU A 581 21.80 8.72 -6.81
N ASP A 582 22.40 7.54 -6.66
CA ASP A 582 23.86 7.37 -6.55
C ASP A 582 24.64 7.67 -7.84
N ALA A 583 24.06 7.37 -9.00
CA ALA A 583 24.68 7.49 -10.31
C ALA A 583 23.64 7.88 -11.37
N PRO A 584 24.03 8.47 -12.52
CA PRO A 584 23.07 8.86 -13.55
C PRO A 584 22.25 7.66 -14.02
N ALA A 585 20.93 7.75 -14.04
CA ALA A 585 20.07 6.68 -14.54
C ALA A 585 19.71 6.91 -16.01
N ILE A 586 19.75 5.86 -16.82
CA ILE A 586 19.51 5.94 -18.27
C ILE A 586 18.17 5.28 -18.58
N GLY A 587 17.20 6.06 -19.05
CA GLY A 587 15.94 5.59 -19.61
C GLY A 587 15.95 5.66 -21.13
N VAL A 588 15.42 4.62 -21.78
CA VAL A 588 15.28 4.56 -23.23
C VAL A 588 13.85 4.22 -23.57
N ARG A 589 13.22 5.03 -24.42
CA ARG A 589 11.87 4.73 -24.91
C ARG A 589 11.89 3.43 -25.73
N PRO A 590 10.92 2.53 -25.54
CA PRO A 590 10.90 1.26 -26.24
C PRO A 590 10.99 1.40 -27.76
N LEU A 591 12.00 0.75 -28.36
CA LEU A 591 12.31 0.95 -29.78
C LEU A 591 11.32 0.26 -30.73
N ASP A 592 10.53 -0.69 -30.23
CA ASP A 592 9.35 -1.21 -30.92
C ASP A 592 8.32 -0.11 -31.22
N ARG A 593 8.36 1.00 -30.48
CA ARG A 593 7.47 2.16 -30.60
C ARG A 593 8.18 3.41 -31.15
N SER A 594 9.43 3.29 -31.61
CA SER A 594 10.19 4.40 -32.17
C SER A 594 9.43 5.08 -33.33
N GLY A 595 9.18 6.39 -33.22
CA GLY A 595 8.48 7.17 -34.23
C GLY A 595 6.95 6.99 -34.24
N VAL A 596 6.40 6.17 -33.36
CA VAL A 596 4.95 5.99 -33.21
C VAL A 596 4.41 7.10 -32.30
N PRO A 597 3.40 7.88 -32.75
CA PRO A 597 2.70 8.82 -31.87
C PRO A 597 2.04 8.07 -30.71
N MET A 598 2.17 8.61 -29.50
CA MET A 598 1.59 8.03 -28.29
C MET A 598 0.62 9.01 -27.65
N VAL A 599 -0.49 8.49 -27.15
CA VAL A 599 -1.37 9.21 -26.23
C VAL A 599 -0.84 9.02 -24.83
N ARG A 600 -0.70 10.13 -24.11
CA ARG A 600 -0.17 10.22 -22.74
C ARG A 600 -1.15 10.95 -21.85
N SER A 601 -1.02 10.79 -20.53
CA SER A 601 -1.78 11.56 -19.55
C SER A 601 -0.86 12.36 -18.63
N ALA A 602 -1.45 13.16 -17.72
CA ALA A 602 -0.69 13.95 -16.76
C ALA A 602 0.08 13.08 -15.74
N TRP A 603 -0.43 11.88 -15.45
CA TRP A 603 0.10 10.97 -14.43
C TRP A 603 1.31 10.15 -14.90
N ARG A 604 1.60 10.12 -16.21
CA ARG A 604 2.83 9.51 -16.74
C ARG A 604 3.33 10.26 -17.96
N VAL A 605 4.52 10.85 -17.83
CA VAL A 605 5.10 11.72 -18.88
C VAL A 605 6.14 11.04 -19.77
N THR A 606 6.51 9.79 -19.46
CA THR A 606 7.45 8.97 -20.23
C THR A 606 7.09 7.48 -20.13
N ASP A 607 7.34 6.72 -21.18
CA ASP A 607 7.29 5.25 -21.22
C ASP A 607 8.68 4.62 -21.36
N ALA A 608 9.73 5.40 -21.09
CA ALA A 608 11.11 4.92 -21.10
C ALA A 608 11.36 3.86 -20.02
N VAL A 609 12.30 2.96 -20.30
CA VAL A 609 12.71 1.88 -19.39
C VAL A 609 14.23 1.81 -19.32
N GLU A 610 14.76 1.28 -18.22
CA GLU A 610 16.21 1.15 -18.00
C GLU A 610 16.80 -0.05 -18.78
N SER A 611 16.80 0.02 -20.11
CA SER A 611 17.35 -1.04 -20.97
C SER A 611 17.96 -0.55 -22.28
N TRP A 612 18.99 -1.26 -22.74
CA TRP A 612 19.59 -1.12 -24.07
C TRP A 612 19.48 -2.41 -24.91
N SER A 613 18.57 -3.33 -24.54
CA SER A 613 18.36 -4.61 -25.22
C SER A 613 17.13 -4.56 -26.12
N TRP A 614 17.33 -4.17 -27.37
CA TRP A 614 16.27 -3.95 -28.34
C TRP A 614 16.56 -4.70 -29.65
N ARG A 615 16.60 -6.04 -29.60
CA ARG A 615 16.96 -6.86 -30.77
C ARG A 615 16.03 -6.57 -31.97
N GLY A 616 16.60 -6.46 -33.17
CA GLY A 616 15.84 -6.19 -34.40
C GLY A 616 15.41 -4.74 -34.58
N CYS A 617 15.93 -3.82 -33.75
CA CYS A 617 15.65 -2.38 -33.84
C CYS A 617 16.86 -1.57 -34.35
N GLU A 618 17.87 -2.21 -34.94
CA GLU A 618 19.08 -1.56 -35.48
C GLU A 618 18.72 -0.37 -36.38
N GLY A 619 19.37 0.77 -36.15
CA GLY A 619 19.15 2.00 -36.91
C GLY A 619 17.89 2.79 -36.55
N ARG A 620 16.95 2.24 -35.76
CA ARG A 620 15.80 3.01 -35.25
C ARG A 620 16.28 4.14 -34.35
N LYS A 621 15.54 5.24 -34.32
CA LYS A 621 15.91 6.41 -33.51
C LYS A 621 15.59 6.14 -32.04
N ALA A 622 16.61 5.98 -31.22
CA ALA A 622 16.45 5.91 -29.78
C ALA A 622 16.22 7.31 -29.19
N GLU A 623 15.19 7.43 -28.35
CA GLU A 623 14.93 8.59 -27.49
C GLU A 623 15.41 8.25 -26.08
N ILE A 624 16.43 8.96 -25.59
CA ILE A 624 17.16 8.64 -24.37
C ILE A 624 16.98 9.78 -23.37
N GLU A 625 16.67 9.43 -22.13
CA GLU A 625 16.50 10.34 -21.00
C GLU A 625 17.50 9.92 -19.92
N VAL A 626 18.38 10.83 -19.50
CA VAL A 626 19.36 10.57 -18.43
C VAL A 626 19.03 11.43 -17.22
N TYR A 627 18.75 10.78 -16.09
CA TYR A 627 18.37 11.41 -14.83
C TYR A 627 19.61 11.59 -13.95
N SER A 628 19.85 12.79 -13.43
CA SER A 628 21.01 13.07 -12.57
C SER A 628 20.88 14.38 -11.81
N ALA A 629 21.40 14.38 -10.58
CA ALA A 629 21.59 15.57 -9.75
C ALA A 629 22.80 16.42 -10.17
N ASP A 630 23.71 15.89 -10.98
CA ASP A 630 24.95 16.56 -11.37
C ASP A 630 24.76 17.58 -12.51
N ASP A 631 25.74 18.47 -12.68
CA ASP A 631 25.63 19.63 -13.58
C ASP A 631 25.51 19.25 -15.06
N HIS A 632 26.23 18.22 -15.48
CA HIS A 632 26.28 17.78 -16.87
C HIS A 632 26.32 16.27 -17.00
N ILE A 633 25.71 15.78 -18.08
CA ILE A 633 25.83 14.40 -18.56
C ILE A 633 26.57 14.39 -19.89
N GLU A 634 27.49 13.46 -20.04
CA GLU A 634 28.07 13.08 -21.33
C GLU A 634 27.68 11.64 -21.68
N LEU A 635 27.18 11.44 -22.89
CA LEU A 635 26.68 10.16 -23.35
C LEU A 635 27.62 9.57 -24.40
N PHE A 636 27.91 8.28 -24.28
CA PHE A 636 28.73 7.50 -25.20
C PHE A 636 27.96 6.26 -25.67
N LEU A 637 28.09 5.92 -26.95
CA LEU A 637 27.60 4.67 -27.53
C LEU A 637 28.79 3.93 -28.11
N ASN A 638 29.07 2.73 -27.61
CA ASN A 638 30.22 1.92 -28.05
C ASN A 638 31.54 2.70 -27.99
N GLY A 639 31.73 3.48 -26.92
CA GLY A 639 32.90 4.36 -26.74
C GLY A 639 32.89 5.65 -27.56
N ARG A 640 31.99 5.79 -28.55
CA ARG A 640 31.84 7.02 -29.34
C ARG A 640 31.00 8.04 -28.59
N ARG A 641 31.56 9.23 -28.37
CA ARG A 641 30.85 10.36 -27.76
C ARG A 641 29.66 10.79 -28.62
N ILE A 642 28.46 10.76 -28.04
CA ILE A 642 27.21 11.26 -28.64
C ILE A 642 27.03 12.74 -28.36
N GLY A 643 27.33 13.18 -27.13
CA GLY A 643 27.30 14.60 -26.78
C GLY A 643 27.30 14.84 -25.28
N ARG A 644 27.42 16.12 -24.91
CA ARG A 644 27.30 16.60 -23.52
C ARG A 644 26.09 17.53 -23.38
N ARG A 645 25.33 17.41 -22.29
CA ARG A 645 24.14 18.21 -21.98
C ARG A 645 24.14 18.60 -20.50
N ARG A 646 23.47 19.69 -20.16
CA ARG A 646 23.24 20.09 -18.76
C ARG A 646 22.15 19.22 -18.14
N ALA A 647 22.30 18.91 -16.85
CA ALA A 647 21.34 18.19 -16.03
C ALA A 647 21.16 18.93 -14.67
N GLY A 648 20.80 18.21 -13.61
CA GLY A 648 20.63 18.76 -12.26
C GLY A 648 19.41 19.67 -12.09
N ARG A 649 19.32 20.29 -10.91
CA ARG A 649 18.16 21.11 -10.47
C ARG A 649 17.72 22.14 -11.51
N SER A 650 18.66 22.88 -12.11
CA SER A 650 18.35 23.93 -13.09
C SER A 650 17.73 23.44 -14.41
N ARG A 651 17.81 22.13 -14.68
CA ARG A 651 17.24 21.47 -15.87
C ARG A 651 16.19 20.43 -15.53
N GLY A 652 15.67 20.44 -14.30
CA GLY A 652 14.68 19.46 -13.84
C GLY A 652 15.25 18.04 -13.78
N TYR A 653 16.56 17.91 -13.55
CA TYR A 653 17.28 16.64 -13.36
C TYR A 653 17.34 15.72 -14.58
N VAL A 654 16.92 16.15 -15.78
CA VAL A 654 16.88 15.29 -16.98
C VAL A 654 17.70 15.89 -18.12
N ALA A 655 18.60 15.09 -18.69
CA ALA A 655 19.30 15.37 -19.94
C ALA A 655 18.79 14.44 -21.05
N LYS A 656 18.33 15.01 -22.17
CA LYS A 656 17.77 14.23 -23.29
C LYS A 656 18.73 14.12 -24.46
N PHE A 657 18.77 12.93 -25.07
CA PHE A 657 19.59 12.60 -26.23
C PHE A 657 18.78 11.81 -27.26
N THR A 658 19.27 11.80 -28.50
CA THR A 658 18.77 10.91 -29.54
C THR A 658 19.93 10.36 -30.36
N VAL A 659 19.90 9.07 -30.67
CA VAL A 659 20.92 8.40 -31.48
C VAL A 659 20.28 7.22 -32.22
N PRO A 660 20.72 6.87 -33.44
CA PRO A 660 20.35 5.59 -34.04
C PRO A 660 20.80 4.43 -33.13
N TYR A 661 19.93 3.47 -32.90
CA TYR A 661 20.23 2.32 -32.06
C TYR A 661 21.28 1.42 -32.73
N GLU A 662 22.28 1.07 -31.94
CA GLU A 662 23.33 0.11 -32.26
C GLU A 662 23.50 -0.78 -31.02
N PRO A 663 23.41 -2.12 -31.16
CA PRO A 663 23.67 -3.03 -30.05
C PRO A 663 25.06 -2.80 -29.46
N GLY A 664 25.18 -2.95 -28.14
CA GLY A 664 26.45 -2.80 -27.44
C GLY A 664 26.28 -2.10 -26.10
N SER A 665 27.02 -1.02 -25.88
CA SER A 665 27.09 -0.30 -24.60
C SER A 665 26.68 1.15 -24.72
N LEU A 666 25.73 1.57 -23.89
CA LEU A 666 25.31 2.96 -23.74
C LEU A 666 25.75 3.46 -22.36
N THR A 667 26.69 4.40 -22.32
CA THR A 667 27.30 4.89 -21.09
C THR A 667 27.00 6.37 -20.87
N ALA A 668 26.45 6.71 -19.71
CA ALA A 668 26.29 8.08 -19.24
C ALA A 668 27.32 8.37 -18.15
N VAL A 669 28.07 9.47 -18.32
CA VAL A 669 29.06 9.96 -17.36
C VAL A 669 28.55 11.29 -16.80
N SER A 670 28.46 11.41 -15.48
CA SER A 670 28.03 12.63 -14.80
C SER A 670 29.21 13.49 -14.35
N TYR A 671 29.01 14.81 -14.38
CA TYR A 671 30.04 15.78 -14.02
C TYR A 671 29.52 16.85 -13.07
N ARG A 672 30.27 17.13 -12.00
CA ARG A 672 30.03 18.20 -11.04
C ARG A 672 31.25 19.10 -10.94
N GLY A 673 31.05 20.41 -11.10
CA GLY A 673 32.16 21.37 -11.12
C GLY A 673 33.19 21.09 -12.22
N GLY A 674 32.79 20.43 -13.31
CA GLY A 674 33.67 20.05 -14.42
C GLY A 674 34.40 18.70 -14.27
N ASN A 675 34.39 18.09 -13.08
CA ASN A 675 35.02 16.80 -12.81
C ASN A 675 34.01 15.65 -12.96
N GLU A 676 34.46 14.50 -13.45
CA GLU A 676 33.65 13.27 -13.46
C GLU A 676 33.34 12.84 -12.01
N VAL A 677 32.08 12.48 -11.75
CA VAL A 677 31.62 12.03 -10.42
C VAL A 677 31.24 10.55 -10.44
N SER A 678 30.42 10.14 -11.39
CA SER A 678 29.99 8.76 -11.54
C SER A 678 29.59 8.43 -12.98
N ARG A 679 29.37 7.15 -13.26
CA ARG A 679 28.94 6.67 -14.57
C ARG A 679 28.03 5.45 -14.45
N THR A 680 27.14 5.32 -15.42
CA THR A 680 26.23 4.17 -15.56
C THR A 680 26.32 3.65 -16.98
N THR A 681 26.28 2.33 -17.16
CA THR A 681 26.29 1.70 -18.48
C THR A 681 25.13 0.71 -18.60
N LEU A 682 24.31 0.88 -19.63
CA LEU A 682 23.37 -0.15 -20.10
C LEU A 682 24.03 -0.96 -21.21
N GLN A 683 23.76 -2.26 -21.24
CA GLN A 683 24.30 -3.18 -22.26
C GLN A 683 23.16 -3.92 -22.95
N SER A 684 23.29 -4.13 -24.26
CA SER A 684 22.37 -4.98 -25.00
C SER A 684 22.57 -6.46 -24.65
N ALA A 685 21.47 -7.21 -24.57
CA ALA A 685 21.50 -8.68 -24.54
C ALA A 685 22.19 -9.22 -25.79
N ASN A 686 23.10 -10.19 -25.61
CA ASN A 686 23.83 -10.83 -26.71
C ASN A 686 23.56 -12.33 -26.77
N GLY A 687 23.98 -12.98 -27.85
CA GLY A 687 23.86 -14.43 -28.00
C GLY A 687 22.42 -14.96 -28.01
N GLN A 688 22.28 -16.25 -27.72
CA GLN A 688 20.98 -16.91 -27.60
C GLN A 688 20.28 -16.46 -26.31
N VAL A 689 18.97 -16.21 -26.41
CA VAL A 689 18.13 -15.86 -25.26
C VAL A 689 17.69 -17.14 -24.56
N GLY A 690 17.79 -17.17 -23.23
CA GLY A 690 17.32 -18.26 -22.38
C GLY A 690 16.52 -17.75 -21.18
N LEU A 691 15.82 -18.67 -20.51
CA LEU A 691 15.14 -18.36 -19.25
C LEU A 691 16.12 -18.29 -18.08
N ARG A 692 15.86 -17.38 -17.15
CA ARG A 692 16.47 -17.33 -15.82
C ARG A 692 15.38 -17.20 -14.76
N LEU A 693 15.51 -17.97 -13.69
CA LEU A 693 14.73 -17.84 -12.46
C LEU A 693 15.66 -17.40 -11.32
N THR A 694 15.24 -16.42 -10.54
CA THR A 694 15.96 -15.91 -9.37
C THR A 694 14.99 -15.59 -8.23
N THR A 695 15.48 -15.60 -6.99
CA THR A 695 14.72 -15.19 -5.79
C THR A 695 15.69 -14.50 -4.83
N ASP A 696 15.17 -13.63 -3.96
CA ASP A 696 15.95 -12.96 -2.91
C ASP A 696 16.46 -13.96 -1.85
N ASN A 697 15.75 -15.07 -1.65
CA ASN A 697 16.08 -16.06 -0.64
C ASN A 697 15.81 -17.50 -1.12
N THR A 698 16.81 -18.36 -1.04
CA THR A 698 16.73 -19.78 -1.39
C THR A 698 16.48 -20.69 -0.19
N SER A 699 16.32 -20.14 1.02
CA SER A 699 15.91 -20.87 2.22
C SER A 699 14.90 -20.06 3.04
N ILE A 700 13.70 -20.62 3.21
CA ILE A 700 12.61 -19.98 3.95
C ILE A 700 12.12 -20.90 5.05
N ALA A 701 11.41 -20.36 6.02
CA ALA A 701 10.65 -21.19 6.95
C ALA A 701 9.55 -21.93 6.17
N ALA A 702 9.26 -23.16 6.59
CA ALA A 702 8.06 -23.91 6.21
C ALA A 702 6.85 -23.32 6.94
N ASP A 703 6.66 -22.01 6.79
CA ASP A 703 5.60 -21.21 7.35
C ASP A 703 4.80 -20.61 6.20
N GLU A 704 3.50 -20.59 6.36
CA GLU A 704 2.53 -20.14 5.37
C GLU A 704 2.48 -18.61 5.26
N ALA A 705 3.05 -17.91 6.25
CA ALA A 705 3.29 -16.47 6.21
C ALA A 705 4.48 -16.07 5.31
N GLU A 706 5.34 -17.02 4.94
CA GLU A 706 6.46 -16.83 4.01
C GLU A 706 6.02 -16.99 2.55
N LEU A 707 6.71 -16.31 1.63
CA LEU A 707 6.48 -16.43 0.19
C LEU A 707 7.82 -16.44 -0.57
N VAL A 708 7.89 -17.26 -1.61
CA VAL A 708 8.95 -17.21 -2.61
C VAL A 708 8.51 -16.31 -3.75
N PHE A 709 9.25 -15.24 -4.00
CA PHE A 709 9.10 -14.39 -5.17
C PHE A 709 10.12 -14.81 -6.23
N ALA A 710 9.71 -15.72 -7.11
CA ALA A 710 10.54 -16.23 -8.19
C ALA A 710 10.46 -15.30 -9.41
N GLU A 711 11.44 -14.42 -9.55
CA GLU A 711 11.59 -13.53 -10.70
C GLU A 711 12.05 -14.32 -11.92
N LEU A 712 11.27 -14.21 -13.00
CA LEU A 712 11.56 -14.81 -14.28
C LEU A 712 12.03 -13.74 -15.26
N ALA A 713 13.12 -14.02 -15.98
CA ALA A 713 13.59 -13.16 -17.06
C ALA A 713 14.06 -13.91 -18.31
N LEU A 714 13.81 -13.35 -19.48
CA LEU A 714 14.42 -13.72 -20.76
C LEU A 714 15.75 -12.98 -20.92
N VAL A 715 16.86 -13.71 -20.89
CA VAL A 715 18.20 -13.13 -20.83
C VAL A 715 19.11 -13.63 -21.94
N GLY A 716 19.94 -12.73 -22.47
CA GLY A 716 21.04 -13.11 -23.36
C GLY A 716 22.18 -13.84 -22.63
N ALA A 717 23.19 -14.29 -23.38
CA ALA A 717 24.36 -14.98 -22.84
C ALA A 717 25.18 -14.14 -21.85
N ASN A 718 25.09 -12.81 -21.93
CA ASN A 718 25.68 -11.87 -20.97
C ASN A 718 24.77 -11.55 -19.76
N GLY A 719 23.65 -12.25 -19.60
CA GLY A 719 22.72 -12.11 -18.47
C GLY A 719 21.84 -10.86 -18.50
N GLN A 720 21.90 -10.05 -19.57
CA GLN A 720 21.03 -8.88 -19.76
C GLN A 720 19.66 -9.30 -20.26
N VAL A 721 18.60 -8.67 -19.73
CA VAL A 721 17.23 -8.93 -20.13
C VAL A 721 16.98 -8.44 -21.55
N GLU A 722 16.35 -9.25 -22.39
CA GLU A 722 15.90 -8.89 -23.74
C GLU A 722 14.45 -8.36 -23.69
N MET A 723 14.20 -7.16 -24.22
CA MET A 723 12.93 -6.45 -23.99
C MET A 723 11.85 -6.73 -25.04
N LEU A 724 12.21 -7.26 -26.22
CA LEU A 724 11.29 -7.42 -27.36
C LEU A 724 10.99 -8.89 -27.72
N GLY A 725 11.55 -9.84 -26.98
CA GLY A 725 11.40 -11.27 -27.24
C GLY A 725 10.36 -11.96 -26.37
N ASP A 726 9.28 -11.25 -25.99
CA ASP A 726 8.29 -11.79 -25.05
C ASP A 726 7.73 -13.14 -25.49
N GLU A 727 7.64 -14.08 -24.54
CA GLU A 727 7.29 -15.46 -24.81
C GLU A 727 6.31 -16.01 -23.77
N LYS A 728 5.47 -16.94 -24.21
CA LYS A 728 4.59 -17.71 -23.34
C LYS A 728 5.40 -18.74 -22.55
N VAL A 729 5.32 -18.65 -21.23
CA VAL A 729 6.02 -19.50 -20.27
C VAL A 729 5.01 -20.34 -19.51
N GLN A 730 5.24 -21.65 -19.49
CA GLN A 730 4.56 -22.61 -18.62
C GLN A 730 5.40 -22.82 -17.36
N LEU A 731 4.75 -22.78 -16.20
CA LEU A 731 5.37 -23.00 -14.91
C LEU A 731 4.86 -24.29 -14.26
N THR A 732 5.74 -24.98 -13.54
CA THR A 732 5.43 -26.14 -12.72
C THR A 732 6.07 -25.96 -11.36
N VAL A 733 5.33 -26.22 -10.28
CA VAL A 733 5.85 -26.25 -8.91
C VAL A 733 5.70 -27.68 -8.38
N THR A 734 6.76 -28.19 -7.76
CA THR A 734 6.78 -29.51 -7.10
C THR A 734 7.41 -29.40 -5.71
N GLY A 735 7.13 -30.37 -4.83
CA GLY A 735 7.52 -30.29 -3.43
C GLY A 735 6.46 -29.60 -2.57
N PRO A 736 6.79 -29.18 -1.33
CA PRO A 736 5.84 -28.60 -0.38
C PRO A 736 5.59 -27.10 -0.66
N GLY A 737 5.24 -26.76 -1.90
CA GLY A 737 4.97 -25.40 -2.34
C GLY A 737 3.78 -25.32 -3.31
N GLU A 738 3.01 -24.24 -3.20
CA GLU A 738 1.81 -23.95 -3.97
C GLU A 738 2.00 -22.65 -4.76
N LEU A 739 1.74 -22.69 -6.08
CA LEU A 739 1.71 -21.47 -6.89
C LEU A 739 0.44 -20.68 -6.60
N ILE A 740 0.58 -19.48 -6.04
CA ILE A 740 -0.57 -18.62 -5.70
C ILE A 740 -0.68 -17.37 -6.58
N GLY A 741 0.32 -17.12 -7.44
CA GLY A 741 0.27 -16.06 -8.44
C GLY A 741 1.35 -16.22 -9.51
N PHE A 742 1.01 -16.00 -10.78
CA PHE A 742 1.94 -15.96 -11.90
C PHE A 742 1.49 -14.95 -12.95
N GLY A 743 2.29 -13.91 -13.15
CA GLY A 743 1.91 -12.82 -14.04
C GLY A 743 3.03 -11.85 -14.36
N THR A 744 2.65 -10.74 -14.98
CA THR A 744 3.57 -9.70 -15.46
C THR A 744 2.99 -8.31 -15.19
N ALA A 745 3.79 -7.27 -15.43
CA ALA A 745 3.32 -5.89 -15.44
C ALA A 745 2.80 -5.44 -16.82
N ALA A 746 2.33 -6.36 -17.67
CA ALA A 746 1.66 -5.99 -18.91
C ALA A 746 0.41 -5.16 -18.59
N PRO A 747 0.16 -4.02 -19.27
CA PRO A 747 -1.03 -3.20 -19.02
C PRO A 747 -2.34 -3.89 -19.36
N ALA A 748 -2.31 -4.87 -20.27
CA ALA A 748 -3.51 -5.50 -20.83
C ALA A 748 -3.35 -7.02 -21.04
N PRO A 749 -3.02 -7.80 -19.99
CA PRO A 749 -2.86 -9.24 -20.09
C PRO A 749 -4.23 -9.92 -20.16
N THR A 750 -4.33 -11.03 -20.89
CA THR A 750 -5.57 -11.83 -20.97
C THR A 750 -5.53 -13.06 -20.08
N GLU A 751 -4.34 -13.54 -19.76
CA GLU A 751 -4.08 -14.70 -18.93
C GLU A 751 -4.44 -14.41 -17.46
N ALA A 752 -4.99 -15.42 -16.77
CA ALA A 752 -5.30 -15.33 -15.35
C ALA A 752 -4.01 -15.38 -14.51
N PHE A 753 -3.96 -14.59 -13.44
CA PHE A 753 -2.82 -14.61 -12.51
C PHE A 753 -2.77 -15.87 -11.66
N THR A 754 -3.87 -16.59 -11.54
CA THR A 754 -4.00 -17.83 -10.77
C THR A 754 -3.69 -19.08 -11.60
N GLY A 755 -3.33 -18.90 -12.87
CA GLY A 755 -2.93 -19.98 -13.78
C GLY A 755 -1.44 -20.29 -13.73
N THR A 756 -1.05 -21.34 -14.46
CA THR A 756 0.35 -21.78 -14.59
C THR A 756 1.05 -21.25 -15.85
N LEU A 757 0.38 -20.39 -16.61
CA LEU A 757 0.80 -19.95 -17.94
C LEU A 757 0.73 -18.42 -18.02
N THR A 758 1.82 -17.78 -18.41
CA THR A 758 1.83 -16.34 -18.64
C THR A 758 2.72 -15.99 -19.83
N THR A 759 2.38 -14.94 -20.56
CA THR A 759 3.28 -14.36 -21.56
C THR A 759 4.13 -13.30 -20.86
N THR A 760 5.46 -13.39 -20.96
CA THR A 760 6.35 -12.38 -20.37
C THR A 760 6.00 -10.99 -20.91
N TYR A 761 6.34 -9.96 -20.14
CA TYR A 761 6.25 -8.57 -20.59
C TYR A 761 7.60 -7.89 -20.42
N ARG A 762 8.14 -7.36 -21.52
CA ARG A 762 9.51 -6.80 -21.54
C ARG A 762 10.55 -7.77 -21.00
N GLY A 763 10.37 -9.04 -21.37
CA GLY A 763 11.22 -10.16 -20.99
C GLY A 763 11.07 -10.60 -19.54
N ARG A 764 10.03 -10.18 -18.80
CA ARG A 764 9.88 -10.46 -17.37
C ARG A 764 8.52 -11.07 -17.00
N ALA A 765 8.54 -11.88 -15.96
CA ALA A 765 7.36 -12.34 -15.22
C ALA A 765 7.73 -12.59 -13.74
N LEU A 766 6.72 -12.76 -12.89
CA LEU A 766 6.89 -13.09 -11.49
C LEU A 766 5.98 -14.27 -11.13
N ALA A 767 6.55 -15.30 -10.52
CA ALA A 767 5.82 -16.37 -9.88
C ALA A 767 5.93 -16.23 -8.36
N ILE A 768 4.81 -16.40 -7.65
CA ILE A 768 4.74 -16.33 -6.20
C ILE A 768 4.30 -17.69 -5.67
N VAL A 769 5.15 -18.30 -4.86
CA VAL A 769 4.93 -19.65 -4.32
C VAL A 769 4.84 -19.58 -2.79
N ARG A 770 3.78 -20.15 -2.24
CA ARG A 770 3.51 -20.27 -0.81
C ARG A 770 3.92 -21.66 -0.31
N PRO A 771 4.68 -21.78 0.80
CA PRO A 771 4.91 -23.07 1.44
C PRO A 771 3.61 -23.73 1.92
N THR A 772 3.57 -25.06 1.93
CA THR A 772 2.41 -25.82 2.44
C THR A 772 2.53 -26.16 3.93
N GLY A 773 3.43 -25.51 4.68
CA GLY A 773 3.76 -25.83 6.07
C GLY A 773 4.69 -27.05 6.27
N ALA A 774 4.92 -27.85 5.22
CA ALA A 774 5.82 -28.99 5.28
C ALA A 774 7.26 -28.60 4.89
N ALA A 775 8.25 -29.13 5.62
CA ALA A 775 9.66 -28.94 5.26
C ALA A 775 10.03 -29.76 4.02
N GLY A 776 10.94 -29.23 3.20
CA GLY A 776 11.45 -29.91 2.00
C GLY A 776 11.89 -28.95 0.90
N ALA A 777 12.37 -29.51 -0.21
CA ALA A 777 12.76 -28.76 -1.39
C ALA A 777 11.52 -28.41 -2.23
N ILE A 778 11.28 -27.12 -2.45
CA ILE A 778 10.31 -26.58 -3.40
C ILE A 778 11.05 -26.33 -4.71
N THR A 779 10.66 -27.02 -5.78
CA THR A 779 11.26 -26.86 -7.10
C THR A 779 10.29 -26.15 -8.03
N ILE A 780 10.73 -25.02 -8.57
CA ILE A 780 10.00 -24.18 -9.52
C ILE A 780 10.68 -24.34 -10.88
N THR A 781 9.95 -24.87 -11.85
CA THR A 781 10.44 -25.06 -13.23
C THR A 781 9.64 -24.18 -14.18
N ALA A 782 10.34 -23.37 -14.96
CA ALA A 782 9.76 -22.58 -16.04
C ALA A 782 10.21 -23.15 -17.39
N HIS A 783 9.29 -23.24 -18.35
CA HIS A 783 9.55 -23.70 -19.71
C HIS A 783 8.93 -22.75 -20.73
N ALA A 784 9.71 -22.36 -21.73
CA ALA A 784 9.29 -21.59 -22.89
C ALA A 784 9.77 -22.28 -24.17
N GLN A 785 9.03 -22.11 -25.27
CA GLN A 785 9.29 -22.86 -26.51
C GLN A 785 10.68 -22.55 -27.11
N ASN A 786 11.10 -21.29 -27.08
CA ASN A 786 12.33 -20.81 -27.71
C ASN A 786 13.43 -20.54 -26.68
N ALA A 787 13.09 -20.03 -25.49
CA ALA A 787 14.04 -19.74 -24.43
C ALA A 787 14.40 -20.96 -23.55
N GLY A 788 13.84 -22.14 -23.83
CA GLY A 788 14.16 -23.40 -23.14
C GLY A 788 13.56 -23.48 -21.74
N SER A 789 14.29 -24.09 -20.80
CA SER A 789 13.83 -24.25 -19.41
C SER A 789 14.80 -23.63 -18.40
N ALA A 790 14.26 -23.17 -17.28
CA ALA A 790 15.00 -22.81 -16.08
C ALA A 790 14.39 -23.47 -14.85
N GLU A 791 15.23 -23.75 -13.86
CA GLU A 791 14.83 -24.34 -12.59
C GLU A 791 15.37 -23.51 -11.42
N LEU A 792 14.55 -23.33 -10.39
CA LEU A 792 14.91 -22.74 -9.11
C LEU A 792 14.48 -23.68 -8.00
N VAL A 793 15.40 -24.01 -7.09
CA VAL A 793 15.12 -24.83 -5.91
C VAL A 793 15.24 -23.95 -4.67
N VAL A 794 14.20 -23.97 -3.83
CA VAL A 794 14.15 -23.28 -2.53
C VAL A 794 13.94 -24.30 -1.42
N GLN A 795 14.67 -24.18 -0.33
CA GLN A 795 14.53 -25.06 0.84
C GLN A 795 13.54 -24.47 1.85
N ALA A 796 12.42 -25.15 2.07
CA ALA A 796 11.52 -24.89 3.19
C ALA A 796 12.03 -25.65 4.42
N ALA A 797 12.58 -24.93 5.40
CA ALA A 797 13.09 -25.50 6.63
C ALA A 797 11.98 -25.60 7.69
N ALA A 798 11.95 -26.69 8.46
CA ALA A 798 11.01 -26.80 9.57
C ALA A 798 11.18 -25.59 10.51
N THR A 799 10.07 -24.93 10.83
CA THR A 799 10.05 -23.91 11.88
C THR A 799 10.48 -24.58 13.17
N THR A 800 11.64 -24.17 13.71
CA THR A 800 11.95 -24.51 15.09
C THR A 800 11.03 -23.62 15.91
N PRO A 801 10.12 -24.14 16.75
CA PRO A 801 9.38 -23.26 17.63
C PRO A 801 10.40 -22.44 18.41
N GLU A 802 10.27 -21.11 18.39
CA GLU A 802 11.02 -20.29 19.33
C GLU A 802 10.79 -20.91 20.71
N PRO A 803 11.85 -21.17 21.51
CA PRO A 803 11.63 -21.65 22.85
C PRO A 803 10.76 -20.62 23.54
N VAL A 804 9.53 -21.00 23.90
CA VAL A 804 8.83 -20.36 25.00
C VAL A 804 9.83 -20.36 26.13
N VAL A 805 10.34 -19.17 26.48
CA VAL A 805 11.21 -19.02 27.63
C VAL A 805 10.31 -19.28 28.85
N LEU A 806 10.14 -20.55 29.16
CA LEU A 806 9.68 -20.99 30.47
C LEU A 806 10.80 -20.59 31.43
N GLU A 807 10.51 -19.63 32.31
CA GLU A 807 11.42 -19.22 33.37
C GLU A 807 11.97 -20.45 34.11
N PRO A 808 13.25 -20.47 34.50
CA PRO A 808 13.73 -21.47 35.43
C PRO A 808 12.99 -21.34 36.76
N ALA A 809 12.48 -22.47 37.25
CA ALA A 809 11.78 -22.59 38.51
C ALA A 809 12.52 -21.87 39.65
N SER A 810 11.76 -20.99 40.32
CA SER A 810 12.07 -20.38 41.62
C SER A 810 12.95 -21.26 42.53
N VAL A 811 14.10 -20.72 42.94
CA VAL A 811 14.80 -21.18 44.13
C VAL A 811 14.49 -20.16 45.23
N ARG A 812 13.67 -20.64 46.18
CA ARG A 812 13.25 -20.11 47.49
C ARG A 812 13.82 -18.80 47.99
#